data_AF-A0A8K0EMR6-F1
#
_entry.id   AF-A0A8K0EMR6-F1
#
_cell.length_a   1.000
_cell.length_b   1.000
_cell.length_c   1.000
_cell.angle_alpha   90.00
_cell.angle_beta   90.00
_cell.angle_gamma   90.00
#
_symmetry.space_group_name_H-M   'P 1'
#
loop_
_entity.id
_entity.type
_entity.pdbx_description
1 polymer ?
#
loop_
_entity_poly.entity_id
_entity_poly.type
_entity_poly.pdbx_seq_one_letter_code
_entity_poly.pdbx_strand_id
1 'polypeptide(L)'
;MFRVIVWGALLFCCQLQYARASSEIFRNAGFEGALGTDNWYCAGCTGEQHLGDKVEGAASMMASGRTAEWAGPSYTLPYGRGVLPGQTYEFQIFVKLLSGGATHVEVKINLATTFSDGDVNYQEVKRTDHISQNHGWERITSTWTVPSFDKEVTEMRLYIEGPPASTDILVDAASLTSAEAQAGLVEGLQTVSGAEMVTNPGFEGDLSGWYCMSCTGVHYTQDKHDGGGSMLAQDRTAEWAGPSQDLAWGSAIKSGYTYMFTMWVKLLDGGNTPYNVIAKVNYRFKDYNDWVSSARLYAEGPPADVRFLIDDVSFLSFMDVTTDNWWHESNIRIDQHRKRYVTIRVQTPNADGISVEITQTKSHFAWGCAVNAWIMPDDARYRDFFLSNFEWAVFENNLKWTQNEPNEGQLEWGLADRTLEILENAGIPVRGHCVFWGVPEFVQGWLHNYWGGDLEQKCWKRVDDVVGRYAGRLVHWDVNNEMLHGDFYVQHTGSSQIRYEMFRKVKEKDPTAKLFLNDYNVVSYWGETNAYANQISEFLDNGAPVEGVGAQGHFGQRPDTVNVLHRLNVLSSRGLPIWITELDVNEPNEYVRADGYEDAMRAAFSHPAVEGVLIWGFWDQAHWRPNAALVNGDHFGINEAGRRWQRLVFNDWRTNLSLTDGIVTPEGKEFIFRGFHGNYEVKVKSHGQVVATKTFYLSPGAGALTVDVTMPNDIIVG
;
A
#
# COMPACT_ATOMS: atom_id res chain seq x y z
N MET A 1 32.18 14.37 11.92
CA MET A 1 30.79 14.17 12.38
C MET A 1 30.33 12.80 11.91
N PHE A 2 29.43 12.14 12.64
CA PHE A 2 28.69 10.96 12.16
C PHE A 2 27.20 11.13 12.48
N ARG A 3 26.32 10.69 11.58
CA ARG A 3 24.87 10.88 11.71
C ARG A 3 24.27 9.76 12.56
N VAL A 4 23.65 10.13 13.68
CA VAL A 4 22.84 9.24 14.49
C VAL A 4 21.41 9.31 13.94
N ILE A 5 20.96 8.20 13.36
CA ILE A 5 19.58 8.03 12.87
C ILE A 5 18.90 7.04 13.80
N VAL A 6 17.84 7.47 14.48
CA VAL A 6 17.01 6.59 15.32
C VAL A 6 15.63 6.47 14.71
N TRP A 7 15.35 5.25 14.26
CA TRP A 7 14.00 4.82 13.93
C TRP A 7 13.30 4.32 15.20
N GLY A 8 12.07 4.78 15.40
CA GLY A 8 11.13 4.06 16.24
C GLY A 8 10.76 2.72 15.56
N ALA A 9 11.60 1.71 15.80
CA ALA A 9 11.69 0.36 15.20
C ALA A 9 12.87 0.15 14.20
N LEU A 10 13.78 -0.77 14.56
CA LEU A 10 14.98 -1.28 13.86
C LEU A 10 14.61 -2.31 12.75
N LEU A 11 15.41 -2.65 11.71
CA LEU A 11 16.54 -2.03 10.95
C LEU A 11 16.71 -2.78 9.57
N PHE A 12 17.72 -2.44 8.76
CA PHE A 12 17.77 -2.56 7.27
C PHE A 12 18.53 -3.73 6.61
N CYS A 13 18.09 -4.11 5.39
CA CYS A 13 18.90 -4.43 4.17
C CYS A 13 17.96 -4.72 2.96
N CYS A 14 18.31 -4.69 1.66
CA CYS A 14 19.52 -4.23 0.93
C CYS A 14 19.13 -3.55 -0.44
N GLN A 15 19.54 -4.04 -1.62
CA GLN A 15 19.35 -3.32 -2.92
C GLN A 15 19.10 -4.16 -4.20
N LEU A 16 18.38 -3.57 -5.18
CA LEU A 16 18.86 -3.35 -6.57
C LEU A 16 18.00 -2.29 -7.30
N GLN A 17 18.63 -1.41 -8.10
CA GLN A 17 18.05 -0.15 -8.63
C GLN A 17 17.64 -0.20 -10.11
N TYR A 18 16.60 0.59 -10.48
CA TYR A 18 16.46 1.27 -11.79
C TYR A 18 15.64 2.57 -11.60
N ALA A 19 16.04 3.67 -12.26
CA ALA A 19 15.39 4.98 -12.13
C ALA A 19 14.09 5.10 -12.95
N ARG A 20 13.15 5.93 -12.49
CA ARG A 20 11.92 6.34 -13.20
C ARG A 20 11.92 7.85 -13.43
N ALA A 21 11.27 8.30 -14.49
CA ALA A 21 10.99 9.71 -14.76
C ALA A 21 9.60 10.09 -14.24
N SER A 22 9.43 11.36 -13.87
CA SER A 22 8.13 12.00 -13.59
C SER A 22 7.20 11.94 -14.81
N SER A 23 5.89 11.80 -14.55
CA SER A 23 4.87 11.75 -15.61
C SER A 23 4.17 13.09 -15.80
N GLU A 24 4.20 13.61 -17.03
CA GLU A 24 3.42 14.77 -17.48
C GLU A 24 1.90 14.53 -17.38
N ILE A 25 1.15 15.56 -16.99
CA ILE A 25 -0.31 15.51 -16.79
C ILE A 25 -1.07 16.12 -17.97
N PHE A 26 -0.53 17.16 -18.62
CA PHE A 26 -1.17 17.75 -19.78
C PHE A 26 -1.09 16.82 -20.98
N ARG A 27 -2.25 16.40 -21.48
CA ARG A 27 -2.39 15.83 -22.81
C ARG A 27 -2.27 16.95 -23.82
N ASN A 28 -1.56 16.69 -24.93
CA ASN A 28 -1.34 17.69 -25.96
C ASN A 28 -0.60 18.95 -25.45
N ALA A 29 0.38 18.75 -24.56
CA ALA A 29 1.24 19.77 -23.94
C ALA A 29 1.83 20.80 -24.92
N GLY A 30 2.34 20.35 -26.08
CA GLY A 30 2.83 21.18 -27.17
C GLY A 30 1.85 21.37 -28.33
N PHE A 31 0.55 21.19 -28.11
CA PHE A 31 -0.53 21.54 -29.07
C PHE A 31 -0.48 20.90 -30.47
N GLU A 32 0.35 19.88 -30.68
CA GLU A 32 0.55 19.13 -31.93
C GLU A 32 -0.70 18.36 -32.41
N GLY A 33 -1.55 17.92 -31.48
CA GLY A 33 -2.81 17.23 -31.74
C GLY A 33 -4.03 18.15 -31.75
N ALA A 34 -5.16 17.60 -32.19
CA ALA A 34 -6.42 18.34 -32.22
C ALA A 34 -6.88 18.79 -30.82
N LEU A 35 -7.33 20.05 -30.73
CA LEU A 35 -7.86 20.67 -29.52
C LEU A 35 -9.25 20.11 -29.16
N GLY A 36 -9.59 20.07 -27.88
CA GLY A 36 -10.88 19.55 -27.41
C GLY A 36 -11.02 19.57 -25.89
N THR A 37 -12.22 19.27 -25.38
CA THR A 37 -12.55 19.29 -23.95
C THR A 37 -11.76 18.28 -23.10
N ASP A 38 -11.29 17.19 -23.73
CA ASP A 38 -10.44 16.17 -23.10
C ASP A 38 -8.94 16.51 -23.14
N ASN A 39 -8.59 17.69 -23.67
CA ASN A 39 -7.27 18.30 -23.60
C ASN A 39 -7.38 19.84 -23.46
N TRP A 40 -6.61 20.62 -24.22
CA TRP A 40 -6.70 22.07 -24.28
C TRP A 40 -7.86 22.53 -25.17
N TYR A 41 -8.62 23.51 -24.67
CA TYR A 41 -9.72 24.18 -25.37
C TYR A 41 -9.78 25.66 -24.99
N CYS A 42 -10.67 26.43 -25.64
CA CYS A 42 -10.84 27.86 -25.36
C CYS A 42 -12.20 28.11 -24.68
N ALA A 43 -12.21 28.53 -23.42
CA ALA A 43 -13.44 28.86 -22.71
C ALA A 43 -13.89 30.28 -23.07
N GLY A 44 -15.07 30.42 -23.68
CA GLY A 44 -15.62 31.74 -24.08
C GLY A 44 -14.91 32.39 -25.27
N CYS A 45 -14.24 31.60 -26.11
CA CYS A 45 -13.43 32.03 -27.26
C CYS A 45 -13.31 30.90 -28.30
N THR A 46 -12.70 31.18 -29.44
CA THR A 46 -12.33 30.16 -30.43
C THR A 46 -10.90 29.69 -30.14
N GLY A 47 -10.71 28.37 -30.04
CA GLY A 47 -9.39 27.74 -29.90
C GLY A 47 -9.04 26.97 -31.16
N GLU A 48 -7.93 27.32 -31.81
CA GLU A 48 -7.45 26.63 -33.03
C GLU A 48 -5.95 26.37 -32.99
N GLN A 49 -5.50 25.30 -33.67
CA GLN A 49 -4.07 25.04 -33.86
C GLN A 49 -3.47 26.09 -34.81
N HIS A 50 -2.38 26.71 -34.39
CA HIS A 50 -1.71 27.78 -35.11
C HIS A 50 -0.30 27.34 -35.52
N LEU A 51 -0.04 27.29 -36.83
CA LEU A 51 1.23 26.78 -37.37
C LEU A 51 2.30 27.87 -37.59
N GLY A 52 1.90 29.14 -37.57
CA GLY A 52 2.72 30.28 -38.00
C GLY A 52 3.75 30.77 -36.98
N ASP A 53 3.53 30.51 -35.69
CA ASP A 53 4.30 31.06 -34.59
C ASP A 53 4.17 30.11 -33.37
N LYS A 54 5.29 29.73 -32.76
CA LYS A 54 5.40 28.67 -31.74
C LYS A 54 6.74 28.74 -31.02
N VAL A 55 6.83 28.05 -29.89
CA VAL A 55 8.01 27.84 -29.05
C VAL A 55 8.67 26.50 -29.33
N GLU A 56 7.89 25.42 -29.46
CA GLU A 56 8.38 24.09 -29.80
C GLU A 56 7.46 23.36 -30.80
N GLY A 57 7.83 22.14 -31.22
CA GLY A 57 7.00 21.33 -32.10
C GLY A 57 6.73 21.93 -33.50
N ALA A 58 5.54 21.64 -34.03
CA ALA A 58 5.01 22.12 -35.30
C ALA A 58 3.82 23.10 -35.14
N ALA A 59 3.13 23.13 -33.99
CA ALA A 59 1.97 23.99 -33.74
C ALA A 59 1.98 24.65 -32.35
N SER A 60 1.31 25.80 -32.22
CA SER A 60 0.84 26.33 -30.93
C SER A 60 -0.69 26.31 -30.89
N MET A 61 -1.32 26.66 -29.76
CA MET A 61 -2.74 27.01 -29.74
C MET A 61 -2.92 28.53 -29.86
N MET A 62 -3.90 28.97 -30.66
CA MET A 62 -4.40 30.34 -30.69
C MET A 62 -5.78 30.43 -30.05
N ALA A 63 -5.95 31.36 -29.12
CA ALA A 63 -7.22 31.77 -28.53
C ALA A 63 -7.65 33.11 -29.12
N SER A 64 -8.65 33.09 -30.00
CA SER A 64 -9.16 34.26 -30.72
C SER A 64 -10.63 34.52 -30.45
N GLY A 65 -11.10 35.74 -30.73
CA GLY A 65 -12.52 36.11 -30.60
C GLY A 65 -13.04 35.98 -29.15
N ARG A 66 -12.21 36.37 -28.18
CA ARG A 66 -12.51 36.25 -26.75
C ARG A 66 -13.68 37.16 -26.35
N THR A 67 -14.63 36.61 -25.60
CA THR A 67 -15.87 37.32 -25.20
C THR A 67 -15.69 38.26 -24.01
N ALA A 68 -14.66 38.06 -23.19
CA ALA A 68 -14.32 38.86 -22.01
C ALA A 68 -12.86 38.63 -21.60
N GLU A 69 -12.37 39.36 -20.59
CA GLU A 69 -11.02 39.18 -20.04
C GLU A 69 -10.79 37.79 -19.42
N TRP A 70 -11.84 37.17 -18.85
CA TRP A 70 -11.81 35.81 -18.30
C TRP A 70 -11.74 34.70 -19.36
N ALA A 71 -12.11 35.00 -20.61
CA ALA A 71 -12.11 34.01 -21.69
C ALA A 71 -10.68 33.72 -22.15
N GLY A 72 -10.36 32.46 -22.44
CA GLY A 72 -9.02 32.08 -22.89
C GLY A 72 -8.74 30.57 -22.87
N PRO A 73 -7.47 30.18 -23.15
CA PRO A 73 -7.01 28.79 -23.08
C PRO A 73 -7.33 28.16 -21.73
N SER A 74 -7.84 26.93 -21.77
CA SER A 74 -8.38 26.19 -20.63
C SER A 74 -8.06 24.71 -20.76
N TYR A 75 -7.85 24.05 -19.62
CA TYR A 75 -7.66 22.62 -19.51
C TYR A 75 -8.41 22.10 -18.27
N THR A 76 -9.22 21.06 -18.45
CA THR A 76 -9.93 20.41 -17.33
C THR A 76 -9.01 19.38 -16.67
N LEU A 77 -8.57 19.69 -15.45
CA LEU A 77 -7.62 18.87 -14.69
C LEU A 77 -8.29 17.58 -14.17
N PRO A 78 -7.58 16.44 -14.18
CA PRO A 78 -8.07 15.17 -13.62
C PRO A 78 -7.99 15.15 -12.09
N TYR A 79 -8.75 16.03 -11.42
CA TYR A 79 -8.79 16.09 -9.95
C TYR A 79 -9.19 14.73 -9.35
N GLY A 80 -8.43 14.26 -8.35
CA GLY A 80 -8.59 12.94 -7.73
C GLY A 80 -8.23 11.74 -8.61
N ARG A 81 -7.77 11.96 -9.86
CA ARG A 81 -7.38 10.89 -10.82
C ARG A 81 -6.00 11.08 -11.47
N GLY A 82 -5.37 12.22 -11.23
CA GLY A 82 -4.03 12.58 -11.72
C GLY A 82 -3.49 13.89 -11.13
N VAL A 83 -4.40 14.82 -10.78
CA VAL A 83 -4.12 15.99 -9.94
C VAL A 83 -4.71 15.72 -8.55
N LEU A 84 -3.88 15.58 -7.52
CA LEU A 84 -4.29 15.10 -6.19
C LEU A 84 -4.36 16.24 -5.16
N PRO A 85 -5.38 16.26 -4.27
CA PRO A 85 -5.46 17.23 -3.18
C PRO A 85 -4.21 17.21 -2.30
N GLY A 86 -3.73 18.38 -1.87
CA GLY A 86 -2.52 18.52 -1.06
C GLY A 86 -1.19 18.28 -1.79
N GLN A 87 -1.20 17.79 -3.04
CA GLN A 87 0.02 17.64 -3.83
C GLN A 87 0.42 18.96 -4.50
N THR A 88 1.73 19.22 -4.59
CA THR A 88 2.28 20.39 -5.28
C THR A 88 2.74 20.02 -6.69
N TYR A 89 2.34 20.83 -7.66
CA TYR A 89 2.67 20.67 -9.07
C TYR A 89 3.47 21.85 -9.59
N GLU A 90 4.45 21.58 -10.45
CA GLU A 90 5.13 22.58 -11.26
C GLU A 90 4.35 22.76 -12.56
N PHE A 91 3.89 23.98 -12.77
CA PHE A 91 3.21 24.41 -14.00
C PHE A 91 4.17 25.28 -14.82
N GLN A 92 4.26 25.01 -16.12
CA GLN A 92 4.75 25.98 -17.10
C GLN A 92 3.75 26.15 -18.25
N ILE A 93 3.74 27.33 -18.86
CA ILE A 93 3.27 27.55 -20.22
C ILE A 93 3.97 28.78 -20.81
N PHE A 94 4.15 28.81 -22.12
CA PHE A 94 4.53 30.04 -22.81
C PHE A 94 3.29 30.76 -23.33
N VAL A 95 3.30 32.09 -23.27
CA VAL A 95 2.20 32.96 -23.71
C VAL A 95 2.74 34.07 -24.61
N LYS A 96 2.02 34.40 -25.68
CA LYS A 96 2.32 35.54 -26.55
C LYS A 96 1.06 36.30 -26.94
N LEU A 97 1.13 37.63 -26.87
CA LEU A 97 0.02 38.52 -27.26
C LEU A 97 0.16 38.93 -28.73
N LEU A 98 -0.92 38.83 -29.51
CA LEU A 98 -0.91 39.15 -30.94
C LEU A 98 -1.35 40.58 -31.29
N SER A 99 -1.83 41.35 -30.31
CA SER A 99 -2.19 42.76 -30.48
C SER A 99 -1.90 43.57 -29.19
N GLY A 100 -1.96 44.90 -29.28
CA GLY A 100 -1.74 45.82 -28.13
C GLY A 100 -0.37 46.53 -28.08
N GLY A 101 0.59 46.11 -28.91
CA GLY A 101 1.90 46.78 -29.05
C GLY A 101 2.70 46.84 -27.74
N ALA A 102 3.18 48.03 -27.38
CA ALA A 102 3.93 48.29 -26.15
C ALA A 102 3.06 48.40 -24.88
N THR A 103 1.75 48.20 -24.97
CA THR A 103 0.86 48.24 -23.80
C THR A 103 1.11 47.01 -22.93
N HIS A 104 1.44 47.23 -21.66
CA HIS A 104 1.71 46.17 -20.71
C HIS A 104 0.40 45.77 -20.00
N VAL A 105 0.06 44.48 -20.00
CA VAL A 105 -1.16 43.92 -19.41
C VAL A 105 -0.85 42.68 -18.57
N GLU A 106 -1.64 42.42 -17.54
CA GLU A 106 -1.48 41.21 -16.72
C GLU A 106 -2.03 39.98 -17.45
N VAL A 107 -1.29 38.86 -17.38
CA VAL A 107 -1.82 37.52 -17.63
C VAL A 107 -1.87 36.78 -16.31
N LYS A 108 -2.96 36.02 -16.09
CA LYS A 108 -3.15 35.21 -14.89
C LYS A 108 -3.42 33.76 -15.28
N ILE A 109 -2.92 32.86 -14.45
CA ILE A 109 -3.26 31.45 -14.41
C ILE A 109 -4.19 31.28 -13.22
N ASN A 110 -5.43 30.87 -13.48
CA ASN A 110 -6.46 30.68 -12.47
C ASN A 110 -6.97 29.25 -12.48
N LEU A 111 -7.49 28.84 -11.33
CA LEU A 111 -8.21 27.61 -11.13
C LEU A 111 -9.69 27.93 -10.84
N ALA A 112 -10.61 27.26 -11.53
CA ALA A 112 -12.02 27.22 -11.19
C ALA A 112 -12.38 25.79 -10.73
N THR A 113 -12.86 25.64 -9.51
CA THR A 113 -13.29 24.37 -8.92
C THR A 113 -14.79 24.39 -8.74
N THR A 114 -15.52 23.60 -9.53
CA THR A 114 -16.97 23.43 -9.43
C THR A 114 -17.29 22.27 -8.48
N PHE A 115 -18.26 22.45 -7.60
CA PHE A 115 -18.71 21.45 -6.64
C PHE A 115 -20.03 20.78 -7.04
N SER A 116 -20.41 19.70 -6.36
CA SER A 116 -21.64 18.94 -6.65
C SER A 116 -22.95 19.67 -6.33
N ASP A 117 -22.92 20.74 -5.54
CA ASP A 117 -24.03 21.66 -5.32
C ASP A 117 -24.12 22.82 -6.34
N GLY A 118 -23.14 22.92 -7.25
CA GLY A 118 -23.05 23.95 -8.28
C GLY A 118 -22.32 25.22 -7.84
N ASP A 119 -21.81 25.30 -6.61
CA ASP A 119 -20.89 26.38 -6.23
C ASP A 119 -19.58 26.28 -7.04
N VAL A 120 -18.91 27.43 -7.27
CA VAL A 120 -17.59 27.48 -7.91
C VAL A 120 -16.62 28.30 -7.05
N ASN A 121 -15.52 27.67 -6.63
CA ASN A 121 -14.39 28.35 -6.00
C ASN A 121 -13.37 28.78 -7.06
N TYR A 122 -12.84 29.99 -6.94
CA TYR A 122 -11.80 30.53 -7.82
C TYR A 122 -10.52 30.81 -7.04
N GLN A 123 -9.39 30.34 -7.54
CA GLN A 123 -8.06 30.56 -6.96
C GLN A 123 -7.09 31.07 -8.03
N GLU A 124 -6.33 32.13 -7.70
CA GLU A 124 -5.21 32.58 -8.53
C GLU A 124 -3.97 31.72 -8.25
N VAL A 125 -3.46 31.06 -9.30
CA VAL A 125 -2.26 30.19 -9.25
C VAL A 125 -0.99 30.99 -9.55
N LYS A 126 -1.08 31.96 -10.46
CA LYS A 126 0.01 32.87 -10.81
C LYS A 126 -0.53 34.11 -11.51
N ARG A 127 0.08 35.25 -11.23
CA ARG A 127 -0.01 36.48 -12.02
C ARG A 127 1.37 36.82 -12.58
N THR A 128 1.42 37.29 -13.82
CA THR A 128 2.65 37.79 -14.43
C THR A 128 2.93 39.22 -14.01
N ASP A 129 4.20 39.61 -13.97
CA ASP A 129 4.55 41.01 -14.19
C ASP A 129 4.04 41.40 -15.60
N HIS A 130 3.54 42.63 -15.77
CA HIS A 130 2.71 42.94 -16.95
C HIS A 130 3.48 42.72 -18.27
N ILE A 131 2.92 41.92 -19.19
CA ILE A 131 3.54 41.58 -20.48
C ILE A 131 2.93 42.40 -21.63
N SER A 132 3.67 42.54 -22.73
CA SER A 132 3.21 43.28 -23.92
C SER A 132 3.46 42.47 -25.21
N GLN A 133 2.80 42.84 -26.32
CA GLN A 133 3.06 42.20 -27.62
C GLN A 133 4.54 42.29 -28.03
N ASN A 134 5.22 43.36 -27.63
CA ASN A 134 6.64 43.56 -27.93
C ASN A 134 7.58 42.59 -27.21
N HIS A 135 7.13 41.89 -26.16
CA HIS A 135 7.92 40.88 -25.46
C HIS A 135 8.01 39.56 -26.25
N GLY A 136 7.04 39.28 -27.11
CA GLY A 136 6.98 38.02 -27.86
C GLY A 136 6.49 36.87 -26.97
N TRP A 137 7.23 35.76 -26.94
CA TRP A 137 6.90 34.57 -26.16
C TRP A 137 7.47 34.69 -24.74
N GLU A 138 6.58 34.83 -23.75
CA GLU A 138 6.91 34.92 -22.34
C GLU A 138 6.60 33.60 -21.62
N ARG A 139 7.58 33.08 -20.85
CA ARG A 139 7.40 31.82 -20.10
C ARG A 139 6.82 32.10 -18.72
N ILE A 140 5.61 31.63 -18.48
CA ILE A 140 4.95 31.65 -17.18
C ILE A 140 5.25 30.33 -16.48
N THR A 141 5.82 30.39 -15.27
CA THR A 141 6.02 29.24 -14.38
C THR A 141 5.39 29.49 -13.02
N SER A 142 4.84 28.45 -12.39
CA SER A 142 4.39 28.49 -11.00
C SER A 142 4.51 27.14 -10.32
N THR A 143 4.58 27.14 -8.99
CA THR A 143 4.39 25.95 -8.16
C THR A 143 3.12 26.14 -7.35
N TRP A 144 2.19 25.20 -7.40
CA TRP A 144 0.91 25.32 -6.68
C TRP A 144 0.49 24.01 -6.05
N THR A 145 0.05 24.10 -4.79
CA THR A 145 -0.51 22.99 -4.02
C THR A 145 -2.02 22.94 -4.24
N VAL A 146 -2.53 21.80 -4.69
CA VAL A 146 -3.96 21.60 -4.91
C VAL A 146 -4.70 21.75 -3.58
N PRO A 147 -5.70 22.66 -3.46
CA PRO A 147 -6.49 22.74 -2.24
C PRO A 147 -7.31 21.48 -2.03
N SER A 148 -7.45 21.08 -0.77
CA SER A 148 -8.46 20.12 -0.34
C SER A 148 -9.78 20.84 -0.08
N PHE A 149 -10.89 20.21 -0.41
CA PHE A 149 -12.24 20.75 -0.21
C PHE A 149 -13.11 19.70 0.48
N ASP A 150 -13.93 20.14 1.44
CA ASP A 150 -14.90 19.29 2.15
C ASP A 150 -16.15 18.97 1.29
N LYS A 151 -16.27 19.62 0.13
CA LYS A 151 -17.31 19.38 -0.88
C LYS A 151 -16.76 18.52 -2.01
N GLU A 152 -17.61 17.65 -2.57
CA GLU A 152 -17.27 16.89 -3.78
C GLU A 152 -17.03 17.84 -4.96
N VAL A 153 -15.87 17.70 -5.60
CA VAL A 153 -15.48 18.46 -6.80
C VAL A 153 -15.95 17.71 -8.05
N THR A 154 -16.76 18.38 -8.87
CA THR A 154 -17.29 17.84 -10.14
C THR A 154 -16.44 18.25 -11.34
N GLU A 155 -15.82 19.43 -11.30
CA GLU A 155 -14.88 19.91 -12.31
C GLU A 155 -13.77 20.74 -11.65
N MET A 156 -12.53 20.59 -12.11
CA MET A 156 -11.44 21.50 -11.78
C MET A 156 -10.79 21.96 -13.08
N ARG A 157 -10.87 23.25 -13.40
CA ARG A 157 -10.38 23.83 -14.66
C ARG A 157 -9.25 24.82 -14.40
N LEU A 158 -8.08 24.55 -14.95
CA LEU A 158 -7.01 25.54 -15.05
C LEU A 158 -7.23 26.35 -16.32
N TYR A 159 -7.17 27.68 -16.23
CA TYR A 159 -7.42 28.56 -17.36
C TYR A 159 -6.62 29.86 -17.31
N ILE A 160 -6.48 30.51 -18.46
CA ILE A 160 -5.64 31.69 -18.67
C ILE A 160 -6.52 32.90 -19.00
N GLU A 161 -6.39 33.97 -18.22
CA GLU A 161 -7.16 35.21 -18.35
C GLU A 161 -6.30 36.47 -18.25
N GLY A 162 -6.89 37.64 -18.47
CA GLY A 162 -6.29 38.93 -18.13
C GLY A 162 -6.23 39.95 -19.27
N PRO A 163 -5.60 39.64 -20.42
CA PRO A 163 -5.50 40.59 -21.54
C PRO A 163 -6.89 41.04 -22.02
N PRO A 164 -7.06 42.30 -22.48
CA PRO A 164 -8.33 42.81 -22.98
C PRO A 164 -8.95 41.86 -24.02
N ALA A 165 -10.28 41.71 -24.02
CA ALA A 165 -10.98 40.74 -24.85
C ALA A 165 -10.68 40.83 -26.37
N SER A 166 -10.26 42.01 -26.85
CA SER A 166 -9.79 42.24 -28.24
C SER A 166 -8.34 41.77 -28.52
N THR A 167 -7.71 41.09 -27.57
CA THR A 167 -6.33 40.61 -27.66
C THR A 167 -6.33 39.10 -27.82
N ASP A 168 -5.95 38.64 -29.00
CA ASP A 168 -5.73 37.22 -29.27
C ASP A 168 -4.44 36.74 -28.59
N ILE A 169 -4.46 35.52 -28.08
CA ILE A 169 -3.40 34.93 -27.25
C ILE A 169 -2.90 33.66 -27.92
N LEU A 170 -1.59 33.53 -28.14
CA LEU A 170 -0.97 32.23 -28.41
C LEU A 170 -0.48 31.60 -27.12
N VAL A 171 -0.60 30.28 -27.01
CA VAL A 171 0.01 29.47 -25.94
C VAL A 171 0.74 28.26 -26.51
N ASP A 172 1.86 27.90 -25.88
CA ASP A 172 2.69 26.76 -26.29
C ASP A 172 3.51 26.15 -25.14
N ALA A 173 4.08 24.97 -25.35
CA ALA A 173 5.01 24.25 -24.47
C ALA A 173 4.50 24.14 -23.01
N ALA A 174 3.22 23.79 -22.85
CA ALA A 174 2.59 23.66 -21.55
C ALA A 174 3.08 22.40 -20.82
N SER A 175 3.38 22.49 -19.53
CA SER A 175 3.70 21.33 -18.69
C SER A 175 3.03 21.45 -17.34
N LEU A 176 2.53 20.33 -16.82
CA LEU A 176 2.10 20.18 -15.43
C LEU A 176 2.65 18.85 -14.91
N THR A 177 3.73 18.93 -14.14
CA THR A 177 4.36 17.77 -13.52
C THR A 177 4.23 17.84 -12.01
N SER A 178 4.21 16.70 -11.33
CA SER A 178 4.40 16.69 -9.87
C SER A 178 5.77 17.26 -9.55
N ALA A 179 5.87 18.17 -8.58
CA ALA A 179 7.15 18.72 -8.14
C ALA A 179 8.03 17.62 -7.53
N GLU A 180 8.87 16.98 -8.36
CA GLU A 180 9.89 16.04 -7.90
C GLU A 180 10.98 16.83 -7.19
N ALA A 181 11.14 16.60 -5.88
CA ALA A 181 12.19 17.22 -5.10
C ALA A 181 13.56 16.93 -5.74
N GLN A 182 14.26 17.98 -6.18
CA GLN A 182 15.56 17.87 -6.82
C GLN A 182 16.55 17.14 -5.90
N ALA A 183 17.02 15.99 -6.36
CA ALA A 183 17.79 15.06 -5.55
C ALA A 183 19.26 15.50 -5.36
N GLY A 184 19.65 15.73 -4.11
CA GLY A 184 21.04 15.62 -3.64
C GLY A 184 21.22 14.27 -2.92
N LEU A 185 22.14 13.45 -3.39
CA LEU A 185 22.31 12.05 -2.97
C LEU A 185 22.88 11.90 -1.54
N VAL A 186 22.20 11.12 -0.67
CA VAL A 186 22.83 10.04 0.12
C VAL A 186 21.83 8.86 0.18
N GLU A 187 22.35 7.63 0.11
CA GLU A 187 21.58 6.42 -0.19
C GLU A 187 20.66 5.93 0.93
N GLY A 188 19.55 5.29 0.55
CA GLY A 188 18.97 4.21 1.36
C GLY A 188 17.81 4.56 2.30
N LEU A 189 16.99 5.57 2.02
CA LEU A 189 15.67 5.78 2.65
C LEU A 189 14.85 6.79 1.83
N GLN A 190 13.84 6.34 1.07
CA GLN A 190 13.05 7.24 0.21
C GLN A 190 11.83 7.83 0.92
N THR A 191 11.65 9.14 0.75
CA THR A 191 10.47 9.97 1.06
C THR A 191 9.99 9.96 2.52
N VAL A 192 10.45 10.93 3.30
CA VAL A 192 9.83 11.34 4.57
C VAL A 192 9.29 12.77 4.40
N SER A 193 7.96 12.93 4.44
CA SER A 193 7.25 14.18 4.12
C SER A 193 6.56 14.79 5.35
N GLY A 194 7.32 14.96 6.44
CA GLY A 194 6.86 15.65 7.65
C GLY A 194 7.31 17.11 7.68
N ALA A 195 6.56 17.97 8.36
CA ALA A 195 7.07 19.28 8.77
C ALA A 195 8.09 19.11 9.90
N GLU A 196 9.12 19.95 9.95
CA GLU A 196 10.11 19.92 11.03
C GLU A 196 9.45 20.31 12.36
N MET A 197 9.67 19.48 13.38
CA MET A 197 9.01 19.60 14.69
C MET A 197 9.94 20.09 15.78
N VAL A 198 11.27 19.99 15.60
CA VAL A 198 12.21 20.70 16.49
C VAL A 198 12.41 22.14 16.05
N THR A 199 12.51 23.03 17.04
CA THR A 199 12.89 24.43 16.83
C THR A 199 14.40 24.58 16.93
N ASN A 200 14.97 25.51 16.14
CA ASN A 200 16.41 25.80 16.06
C ASN A 200 17.29 24.53 15.86
N PRO A 201 17.10 23.78 14.77
CA PRO A 201 17.74 22.47 14.56
C PRO A 201 19.27 22.50 14.35
N GLY A 202 19.81 23.56 13.74
CA GLY A 202 21.23 23.74 13.42
C GLY A 202 21.97 24.73 14.33
N PHE A 203 21.33 25.22 15.41
CA PHE A 203 21.98 26.08 16.42
C PHE A 203 22.73 27.31 15.84
N GLU A 204 22.18 27.93 14.81
CA GLU A 204 22.90 28.92 13.97
C GLU A 204 23.40 30.15 14.73
N GLY A 205 22.63 30.64 15.70
CA GLY A 205 22.91 31.87 16.45
C GLY A 205 22.92 31.72 17.97
N ASP A 206 22.16 30.77 18.51
CA ASP A 206 22.06 30.47 19.95
C ASP A 206 21.50 29.05 20.20
N LEU A 207 21.16 28.74 21.46
CA LEU A 207 20.48 27.51 21.87
C LEU A 207 18.97 27.69 22.12
N SER A 208 18.31 28.70 21.52
CA SER A 208 16.88 28.93 21.73
C SER A 208 16.07 27.68 21.42
N GLY A 209 15.14 27.31 22.32
CA GLY A 209 14.37 26.07 22.26
C GLY A 209 15.06 24.83 22.86
N TRP A 210 16.37 24.85 23.08
CA TRP A 210 17.15 23.72 23.59
C TRP A 210 17.75 23.99 24.97
N TYR A 211 17.99 22.92 25.72
CA TYR A 211 18.73 22.96 26.99
C TYR A 211 19.44 21.62 27.25
N CYS A 212 20.32 21.58 28.25
CA CYS A 212 21.03 20.35 28.61
C CYS A 212 20.44 19.76 29.89
N MET A 213 19.82 18.58 29.81
CA MET A 213 19.19 17.93 30.95
C MET A 213 20.26 17.36 31.90
N SER A 214 20.41 17.98 33.08
CA SER A 214 21.44 17.64 34.10
C SER A 214 22.88 17.74 33.60
N CYS A 215 23.13 18.75 32.77
CA CYS A 215 24.44 19.08 32.20
C CYS A 215 24.48 20.58 31.83
N THR A 216 25.64 21.07 31.41
CA THR A 216 25.79 22.42 30.84
C THR A 216 25.70 22.34 29.31
N GLY A 217 24.78 23.11 28.72
CA GLY A 217 24.67 23.30 27.26
C GLY A 217 25.37 24.58 26.83
N VAL A 218 26.24 24.52 25.82
CA VAL A 218 27.00 25.68 25.33
C VAL A 218 26.84 25.80 23.81
N HIS A 219 26.51 27.00 23.32
CA HIS A 219 26.55 27.32 21.90
C HIS A 219 27.99 27.32 21.41
N TYR A 220 28.31 26.48 20.43
CA TYR A 220 29.68 26.15 20.08
C TYR A 220 29.94 26.41 18.59
N THR A 221 30.71 27.44 18.28
CA THR A 221 30.94 27.92 16.90
C THR A 221 32.22 27.40 16.25
N GLN A 222 33.12 26.80 17.04
CA GLN A 222 34.43 26.33 16.58
C GLN A 222 34.36 25.05 15.73
N ASP A 223 33.28 24.28 15.87
CA ASP A 223 33.13 22.95 15.27
C ASP A 223 31.62 22.65 15.14
N LYS A 224 31.20 22.15 13.97
CA LYS A 224 29.80 21.98 13.56
C LYS A 224 29.73 21.11 12.29
N HIS A 225 28.53 20.66 11.94
CA HIS A 225 28.25 19.88 10.74
C HIS A 225 28.03 20.78 9.52
N ASP A 226 27.08 21.69 9.61
CA ASP A 226 26.75 22.71 8.59
C ASP A 226 26.58 24.09 9.27
N GLY A 227 26.23 25.12 8.51
CA GLY A 227 25.72 26.38 9.06
C GLY A 227 26.69 27.18 9.95
N GLY A 228 26.22 27.62 11.11
CA GLY A 228 26.80 28.69 11.93
C GLY A 228 27.33 28.25 13.30
N GLY A 229 26.67 27.31 13.97
CA GLY A 229 27.00 26.83 15.32
C GLY A 229 26.65 25.37 15.53
N SER A 230 26.79 24.90 16.77
CA SER A 230 26.33 23.58 17.23
C SER A 230 26.08 23.63 18.75
N MET A 231 25.52 22.57 19.33
CA MET A 231 25.29 22.49 20.78
C MET A 231 26.27 21.51 21.46
N LEU A 232 27.13 22.06 22.32
CA LEU A 232 28.02 21.29 23.19
C LEU A 232 27.32 20.88 24.49
N ALA A 233 27.36 19.59 24.79
CA ALA A 233 27.04 19.03 26.10
C ALA A 233 28.32 18.78 26.90
N GLN A 234 28.44 19.44 28.05
CA GLN A 234 29.54 19.27 29.00
C GLN A 234 29.03 19.26 30.45
N ASP A 235 29.92 19.03 31.42
CA ASP A 235 29.61 19.00 32.86
C ASP A 235 28.43 18.06 33.22
N ARG A 236 28.36 16.91 32.54
CA ARG A 236 27.24 15.96 32.64
C ARG A 236 27.32 15.19 33.95
N THR A 237 26.20 15.03 34.64
CA THR A 237 26.16 14.32 35.93
C THR A 237 26.08 12.79 35.80
N ALA A 238 25.66 12.29 34.64
CA ALA A 238 25.49 10.86 34.34
C ALA A 238 25.42 10.62 32.83
N GLU A 239 25.47 9.36 32.40
CA GLU A 239 25.39 8.98 30.98
C GLU A 239 24.04 9.35 30.32
N TRP A 240 22.95 9.38 31.09
CA TRP A 240 21.61 9.80 30.62
C TRP A 240 21.45 11.31 30.47
N ALA A 241 22.38 12.12 31.00
CA ALA A 241 22.33 13.58 30.91
C ALA A 241 22.79 14.03 29.53
N GLY A 242 22.11 15.00 28.91
CA GLY A 242 22.48 15.52 27.59
C GLY A 242 21.50 16.53 26.99
N PRO A 243 21.73 17.00 25.75
CA PRO A 243 20.89 17.95 25.04
C PRO A 243 19.42 17.50 24.98
N SER A 244 18.50 18.43 25.09
CA SER A 244 17.06 18.18 25.22
C SER A 244 16.20 19.32 24.66
N GLN A 245 15.04 18.96 24.10
CA GLN A 245 13.96 19.88 23.75
C GLN A 245 12.61 19.25 24.16
N ASP A 246 11.75 20.02 24.83
CA ASP A 246 10.38 19.60 25.15
C ASP A 246 9.46 19.91 23.95
N LEU A 247 8.58 18.95 23.62
CA LEU A 247 7.70 18.98 22.44
C LEU A 247 6.22 18.95 22.86
N ALA A 248 5.40 19.73 22.16
CA ALA A 248 3.98 19.87 22.48
C ALA A 248 3.19 18.63 22.07
N TRP A 249 2.57 17.95 23.04
CA TRP A 249 1.67 16.83 22.78
C TRP A 249 0.30 17.32 22.27
N GLY A 250 -0.28 16.60 21.30
CA GLY A 250 -1.54 16.91 20.62
C GLY A 250 -1.39 17.81 19.39
N SER A 251 -0.51 18.83 19.44
CA SER A 251 -0.27 19.74 18.31
C SER A 251 0.96 19.38 17.48
N ALA A 252 2.08 19.02 18.12
CA ALA A 252 3.29 18.56 17.42
C ALA A 252 3.33 17.01 17.39
N ILE A 253 3.45 16.36 18.56
CA ILE A 253 3.41 14.88 18.64
C ILE A 253 1.98 14.40 18.89
N LYS A 254 1.56 13.37 18.16
CA LYS A 254 0.21 12.79 18.15
C LYS A 254 0.30 11.26 18.26
N SER A 255 -0.73 10.64 18.83
CA SER A 255 -0.86 9.18 18.82
C SER A 255 -1.16 8.65 17.42
N GLY A 256 -0.69 7.45 17.07
CA GLY A 256 -0.94 6.79 15.78
C GLY A 256 -0.02 7.20 14.63
N TYR A 257 0.76 8.27 14.78
CA TYR A 257 1.78 8.70 13.82
C TYR A 257 3.13 8.03 14.14
N THR A 258 3.95 7.81 13.12
CA THR A 258 5.34 7.37 13.31
C THR A 258 6.28 8.55 13.12
N TYR A 259 7.46 8.51 13.75
CA TYR A 259 8.39 9.65 13.76
C TYR A 259 9.83 9.21 13.43
N MET A 260 10.53 10.01 12.63
CA MET A 260 11.95 9.84 12.33
C MET A 260 12.76 10.88 13.11
N PHE A 261 13.78 10.44 13.84
CA PHE A 261 14.73 11.32 14.53
C PHE A 261 16.13 11.18 13.94
N THR A 262 16.75 12.28 13.52
CA THR A 262 18.16 12.31 13.12
C THR A 262 18.90 13.45 13.81
N MET A 263 20.19 13.27 14.08
CA MET A 263 21.12 14.33 14.48
C MET A 263 22.52 13.99 14.01
N TRP A 264 23.38 15.00 13.90
CA TRP A 264 24.81 14.81 13.72
C TRP A 264 25.55 14.93 15.04
N VAL A 265 26.52 14.04 15.27
CA VAL A 265 27.24 13.95 16.54
C VAL A 265 28.76 14.03 16.31
N LYS A 266 29.46 14.67 17.25
CA LYS A 266 30.92 14.65 17.35
C LYS A 266 31.36 14.58 18.81
N LEU A 267 32.18 13.59 19.16
CA LEU A 267 32.83 13.53 20.47
C LEU A 267 34.04 14.47 20.46
N LEU A 268 34.25 15.22 21.55
CA LEU A 268 35.43 16.09 21.71
C LEU A 268 36.53 15.45 22.57
N ASP A 269 36.17 14.47 23.39
CA ASP A 269 37.08 13.72 24.28
C ASP A 269 36.94 12.20 24.04
N GLY A 270 37.64 11.37 24.84
CA GLY A 270 37.53 9.90 24.80
C GLY A 270 38.43 9.18 23.78
N GLY A 271 39.09 9.92 22.88
CA GLY A 271 40.10 9.39 21.96
C GLY A 271 39.53 8.45 20.89
N ASN A 272 40.20 7.33 20.64
CA ASN A 272 39.79 6.33 19.64
C ASN A 272 38.79 5.29 20.19
N THR A 273 38.30 5.45 21.42
CA THR A 273 37.35 4.52 22.02
C THR A 273 35.97 4.73 21.39
N PRO A 274 35.31 3.69 20.84
CA PRO A 274 33.95 3.83 20.33
C PRO A 274 32.97 3.95 21.50
N TYR A 275 32.09 4.95 21.43
CA TYR A 275 31.01 5.15 22.40
C TYR A 275 29.67 5.30 21.68
N ASN A 276 28.61 4.79 22.30
CA ASN A 276 27.24 5.00 21.82
C ASN A 276 26.75 6.39 22.23
N VAL A 277 26.09 7.08 21.30
CA VAL A 277 25.26 8.26 21.58
C VAL A 277 23.87 7.93 21.06
N ILE A 278 22.87 7.99 21.94
CA ILE A 278 21.53 7.45 21.72
C ILE A 278 20.51 8.59 21.75
N ALA A 279 19.69 8.62 20.72
CA ALA A 279 18.57 9.54 20.56
C ALA A 279 17.32 8.93 21.21
N LYS A 280 16.60 9.68 22.07
CA LYS A 280 15.42 9.19 22.79
C LYS A 280 14.28 10.19 22.84
N VAL A 281 13.06 9.67 22.95
CA VAL A 281 11.84 10.41 23.29
C VAL A 281 11.32 9.91 24.64
N ASN A 282 10.98 10.83 25.55
CA ASN A 282 10.42 10.54 26.87
C ASN A 282 9.00 11.11 26.96
N TYR A 283 8.03 10.32 27.43
CA TYR A 283 6.62 10.72 27.55
C TYR A 283 6.22 10.84 29.01
N ARG A 284 5.53 11.93 29.38
CA ARG A 284 4.96 12.10 30.74
C ARG A 284 3.45 11.97 30.70
N PHE A 285 2.92 10.93 31.32
CA PHE A 285 1.49 10.78 31.57
C PHE A 285 1.05 11.68 32.73
N LYS A 286 -0.15 12.23 32.68
CA LYS A 286 -0.68 13.06 33.79
C LYS A 286 -1.14 12.20 34.96
N ASP A 287 -1.78 11.08 34.64
CA ASP A 287 -2.24 10.02 35.55
C ASP A 287 -1.89 8.67 34.92
N TYR A 288 -1.84 7.60 35.73
CA TYR A 288 -1.07 6.36 35.48
C TYR A 288 -1.39 5.54 34.21
N ASN A 289 -2.40 5.92 33.40
CA ASN A 289 -2.66 5.34 32.06
C ASN A 289 -3.55 6.19 31.13
N ASP A 290 -3.92 7.44 31.49
CA ASP A 290 -5.11 8.08 30.91
C ASP A 290 -4.80 9.07 29.76
N TRP A 291 -3.77 9.92 29.90
CA TRP A 291 -3.28 10.77 28.80
C TRP A 291 -1.83 11.24 28.96
N VAL A 292 -1.12 11.35 27.84
CA VAL A 292 0.20 11.98 27.76
C VAL A 292 0.04 13.49 27.82
N SER A 293 0.80 14.13 28.71
CA SER A 293 0.78 15.57 28.99
C SER A 293 1.89 16.34 28.27
N SER A 294 3.01 15.67 27.98
CA SER A 294 4.18 16.24 27.31
C SER A 294 5.09 15.13 26.79
N ALA A 295 5.86 15.45 25.76
CA ALA A 295 6.94 14.61 25.23
C ALA A 295 8.25 15.41 25.23
N ARG A 296 9.39 14.73 25.35
CA ARG A 296 10.73 15.34 25.34
C ARG A 296 11.69 14.54 24.48
N LEU A 297 12.32 15.24 23.55
CA LEU A 297 13.44 14.74 22.77
C LEU A 297 14.73 14.94 23.57
N TYR A 298 15.61 13.94 23.64
CA TYR A 298 16.96 14.11 24.23
C TYR A 298 18.00 13.16 23.63
N ALA A 299 19.27 13.52 23.82
CA ALA A 299 20.43 12.69 23.49
C ALA A 299 21.15 12.24 24.78
N GLU A 300 21.55 10.98 24.85
CA GLU A 300 22.31 10.38 25.96
C GLU A 300 23.51 9.55 25.46
N GLY A 301 24.39 9.12 26.37
CA GLY A 301 25.74 8.68 26.01
C GLY A 301 26.58 9.88 25.49
N PRO A 302 27.91 9.78 25.33
CA PRO A 302 28.84 8.75 25.86
C PRO A 302 28.91 8.80 27.41
N PRO A 303 29.90 8.19 28.11
CA PRO A 303 30.11 8.40 29.54
C PRO A 303 30.16 9.87 29.97
N ALA A 304 29.81 10.15 31.22
CA ALA A 304 29.54 11.50 31.72
C ALA A 304 30.73 12.47 31.62
N ASP A 305 31.96 11.96 31.66
CA ASP A 305 33.21 12.70 31.52
C ASP A 305 33.60 13.02 30.06
N VAL A 306 32.93 12.41 29.08
CA VAL A 306 33.17 12.65 27.65
C VAL A 306 32.18 13.69 27.11
N ARG A 307 32.70 14.82 26.62
CA ARG A 307 31.89 15.88 26.01
C ARG A 307 31.58 15.58 24.55
N PHE A 308 30.42 16.03 24.08
CA PHE A 308 29.99 15.86 22.70
C PHE A 308 29.17 17.03 22.18
N LEU A 309 29.25 17.23 20.86
CA LEU A 309 28.44 18.16 20.09
C LEU A 309 27.26 17.42 19.47
N ILE A 310 26.10 18.07 19.43
CA ILE A 310 25.01 17.75 18.51
C ILE A 310 24.77 18.91 17.53
N ASP A 311 24.33 18.57 16.33
CA ASP A 311 24.04 19.53 15.27
C ASP A 311 23.07 18.95 14.23
N ASP A 312 22.52 19.79 13.36
CA ASP A 312 21.60 19.43 12.25
C ASP A 312 20.55 18.39 12.68
N VAL A 313 19.80 18.76 13.72
CA VAL A 313 18.79 17.92 14.35
C VAL A 313 17.50 17.95 13.52
N SER A 314 16.87 16.81 13.28
CA SER A 314 15.58 16.76 12.58
C SER A 314 14.64 15.73 13.20
N PHE A 315 13.39 16.12 13.46
CA PHE A 315 12.35 15.28 14.01
C PHE A 315 11.05 15.43 13.20
N LEU A 316 10.76 14.43 12.36
CA LEU A 316 9.68 14.48 11.37
C LEU A 316 8.60 13.43 11.68
N SER A 317 7.33 13.77 11.44
CA SER A 317 6.23 12.78 11.43
C SER A 317 6.07 12.09 10.07
N PHE A 318 5.54 10.87 10.07
CA PHE A 318 5.11 10.18 8.86
C PHE A 318 3.86 9.31 9.07
N MET A 319 3.12 9.17 7.96
CA MET A 319 1.84 8.47 7.78
C MET A 319 0.64 9.11 8.48
N ASP A 320 -0.34 9.55 7.67
CA ASP A 320 -1.68 9.93 8.13
C ASP A 320 -2.63 8.76 7.85
N VAL A 321 -3.04 8.03 8.89
CA VAL A 321 -4.15 7.07 8.82
C VAL A 321 -5.27 7.59 9.71
N THR A 322 -5.81 8.75 9.34
CA THR A 322 -6.93 9.37 10.04
C THR A 322 -8.21 8.55 9.87
N THR A 323 -9.04 8.56 10.92
CA THR A 323 -10.26 7.75 11.04
C THR A 323 -11.33 8.08 10.00
N ASP A 324 -11.23 9.25 9.36
CA ASP A 324 -12.35 9.84 8.63
C ASP A 324 -12.26 9.56 7.12
N ASN A 325 -11.10 9.13 6.59
CA ASN A 325 -10.92 8.83 5.15
C ASN A 325 -10.16 7.52 4.82
N TRP A 326 -9.89 6.66 5.81
CA TRP A 326 -9.12 5.40 5.61
C TRP A 326 -9.67 4.50 4.48
N TRP A 327 -10.98 4.55 4.22
CA TRP A 327 -11.66 3.79 3.17
C TRP A 327 -11.27 4.26 1.76
N HIS A 328 -11.18 5.59 1.54
CA HIS A 328 -10.74 6.18 0.28
C HIS A 328 -9.26 5.85 0.03
N GLU A 329 -8.42 6.04 1.05
CA GLU A 329 -7.00 5.69 1.01
C GLU A 329 -6.78 4.18 0.74
N SER A 330 -7.67 3.33 1.24
CA SER A 330 -7.65 1.90 0.92
C SER A 330 -7.99 1.64 -0.54
N ASN A 331 -8.94 2.36 -1.15
CA ASN A 331 -9.24 2.26 -2.57
C ASN A 331 -8.08 2.76 -3.46
N ILE A 332 -7.41 3.85 -3.07
CA ILE A 332 -6.20 4.35 -3.76
C ILE A 332 -5.12 3.27 -3.75
N ARG A 333 -4.78 2.73 -2.57
CA ARG A 333 -3.80 1.64 -2.42
C ARG A 333 -4.21 0.37 -3.20
N ILE A 334 -5.48 0.00 -3.20
CA ILE A 334 -6.00 -1.13 -3.99
C ILE A 334 -5.75 -0.88 -5.49
N ASP A 335 -6.05 0.32 -6.00
CA ASP A 335 -5.82 0.64 -7.40
C ASP A 335 -4.33 0.73 -7.77
N GLN A 336 -3.47 1.13 -6.83
CA GLN A 336 -2.01 1.16 -7.00
C GLN A 336 -1.35 -0.23 -6.95
N HIS A 337 -1.76 -1.10 -6.03
CA HIS A 337 -1.07 -2.37 -5.74
C HIS A 337 -1.74 -3.60 -6.37
N ARG A 338 -3.05 -3.55 -6.65
CA ARG A 338 -3.83 -4.70 -7.13
C ARG A 338 -4.26 -4.57 -8.58
N LYS A 339 -4.03 -3.41 -9.21
CA LYS A 339 -4.40 -3.14 -10.60
C LYS A 339 -3.24 -2.60 -11.42
N ARG A 340 -3.29 -2.85 -12.73
CA ARG A 340 -2.33 -2.36 -13.73
C ARG A 340 -3.05 -1.97 -15.01
N TYR A 341 -2.48 -1.04 -15.79
CA TYR A 341 -2.99 -0.73 -17.12
C TYR A 341 -2.79 -1.90 -18.09
N VAL A 342 -3.76 -2.10 -18.97
CA VAL A 342 -3.73 -3.09 -20.05
C VAL A 342 -4.22 -2.43 -21.34
N THR A 343 -3.51 -2.67 -22.44
CA THR A 343 -3.90 -2.30 -23.79
C THR A 343 -4.21 -3.57 -24.58
N ILE A 344 -5.48 -3.78 -24.91
CA ILE A 344 -5.88 -4.81 -25.88
C ILE A 344 -5.72 -4.23 -27.28
N ARG A 345 -4.89 -4.84 -28.12
CA ARG A 345 -4.70 -4.46 -29.52
C ARG A 345 -5.45 -5.43 -30.41
N VAL A 346 -6.57 -4.99 -30.97
CA VAL A 346 -7.31 -5.76 -31.98
C VAL A 346 -6.73 -5.43 -33.35
N GLN A 347 -6.00 -6.37 -33.94
CA GLN A 347 -5.41 -6.20 -35.27
C GLN A 347 -6.46 -6.57 -36.33
N THR A 348 -6.78 -5.61 -37.20
CA THR A 348 -7.84 -5.76 -38.21
C THR A 348 -7.70 -4.73 -39.35
N PRO A 349 -7.96 -5.11 -40.62
CA PRO A 349 -8.05 -4.16 -41.74
C PRO A 349 -9.22 -3.17 -41.63
N ASN A 350 -10.24 -3.48 -40.82
CA ASN A 350 -11.38 -2.59 -40.55
C ASN A 350 -11.68 -2.55 -39.04
N ALA A 351 -11.61 -1.36 -38.45
CA ALA A 351 -11.88 -1.10 -37.04
C ALA A 351 -13.36 -0.78 -36.73
N ASP A 352 -14.21 -0.66 -37.76
CA ASP A 352 -15.64 -0.36 -37.61
C ASP A 352 -16.41 -1.52 -36.94
N GLY A 353 -17.37 -1.16 -36.10
CA GLY A 353 -18.17 -2.10 -35.30
C GLY A 353 -17.37 -2.95 -34.30
N ILE A 354 -16.07 -2.72 -34.12
CA ILE A 354 -15.22 -3.49 -33.19
C ILE A 354 -15.41 -3.05 -31.74
N SER A 355 -15.67 -4.02 -30.86
CA SER A 355 -15.74 -3.86 -29.40
C SER A 355 -15.10 -5.05 -28.68
N VAL A 356 -14.86 -4.92 -27.37
CA VAL A 356 -14.32 -6.01 -26.52
C VAL A 356 -15.15 -6.20 -25.26
N GLU A 357 -15.36 -7.46 -24.89
CA GLU A 357 -15.81 -7.86 -23.55
C GLU A 357 -14.63 -8.49 -22.81
N ILE A 358 -14.35 -8.02 -21.60
CA ILE A 358 -13.20 -8.37 -20.78
C ILE A 358 -13.72 -8.91 -19.45
N THR A 359 -13.39 -10.16 -19.14
CA THR A 359 -13.85 -10.86 -17.93
C THR A 359 -12.65 -11.46 -17.19
N GLN A 360 -12.47 -11.07 -15.93
CA GLN A 360 -11.44 -11.65 -15.06
C GLN A 360 -11.92 -13.01 -14.50
N THR A 361 -11.28 -14.10 -14.96
CA THR A 361 -11.69 -15.48 -14.70
C THR A 361 -11.09 -16.09 -13.43
N LYS A 362 -9.95 -15.58 -12.92
CA LYS A 362 -9.42 -15.90 -11.58
C LYS A 362 -8.68 -14.70 -10.99
N SER A 363 -8.76 -14.46 -9.69
CA SER A 363 -7.96 -13.43 -9.01
C SER A 363 -6.51 -13.89 -8.86
N HIS A 364 -5.57 -12.94 -8.87
CA HIS A 364 -4.20 -13.21 -8.42
C HIS A 364 -4.10 -13.21 -6.89
N PHE A 365 -4.75 -12.24 -6.24
CA PHE A 365 -4.87 -12.20 -4.79
C PHE A 365 -5.74 -13.36 -4.32
N ALA A 366 -5.30 -14.06 -3.27
CA ALA A 366 -5.97 -15.26 -2.83
C ALA A 366 -7.20 -14.96 -1.97
N TRP A 367 -8.36 -15.35 -2.48
CA TRP A 367 -9.64 -15.30 -1.78
C TRP A 367 -10.12 -16.71 -1.52
N GLY A 368 -10.32 -17.09 -0.26
CA GLY A 368 -10.67 -18.47 0.07
C GLY A 368 -11.28 -18.67 1.45
N CYS A 369 -11.39 -19.94 1.86
CA CYS A 369 -12.07 -20.30 3.09
C CYS A 369 -11.53 -21.63 3.68
N ALA A 370 -11.75 -21.82 4.98
CA ALA A 370 -11.56 -23.10 5.65
C ALA A 370 -12.58 -24.13 5.16
N VAL A 371 -12.09 -25.33 4.83
CA VAL A 371 -12.91 -26.46 4.40
C VAL A 371 -13.05 -27.48 5.54
N ASN A 372 -14.29 -27.84 5.84
CA ASN A 372 -14.63 -28.88 6.78
C ASN A 372 -14.72 -30.22 6.05
N ALA A 373 -13.69 -31.08 6.18
CA ALA A 373 -13.60 -32.30 5.38
C ALA A 373 -14.56 -33.42 5.81
N TRP A 374 -15.26 -33.28 6.94
CA TRP A 374 -16.38 -34.18 7.30
C TRP A 374 -17.66 -33.85 6.51
N ILE A 375 -17.78 -32.64 5.96
CA ILE A 375 -18.99 -32.16 5.26
C ILE A 375 -18.76 -32.10 3.74
N MET A 376 -17.59 -31.60 3.29
CA MET A 376 -17.28 -31.36 1.87
C MET A 376 -17.49 -32.55 0.91
N PRO A 377 -17.19 -33.81 1.27
CA PRO A 377 -17.43 -34.94 0.38
C PRO A 377 -18.92 -35.29 0.22
N ASP A 378 -19.71 -35.13 1.28
CA ASP A 378 -21.01 -35.80 1.40
C ASP A 378 -22.21 -34.82 1.36
N ASP A 379 -22.03 -33.52 1.68
CA ASP A 379 -23.06 -32.49 1.50
C ASP A 379 -22.82 -31.66 0.22
N ALA A 380 -23.67 -31.86 -0.79
CA ALA A 380 -23.61 -31.13 -2.05
C ALA A 380 -23.84 -29.62 -1.88
N ARG A 381 -24.68 -29.17 -0.93
CA ARG A 381 -24.96 -27.73 -0.72
C ARG A 381 -23.72 -27.01 -0.22
N TYR A 382 -23.04 -27.62 0.76
CA TYR A 382 -21.78 -27.10 1.30
C TYR A 382 -20.70 -27.03 0.21
N ARG A 383 -20.54 -28.12 -0.55
CA ARG A 383 -19.57 -28.20 -1.64
C ARG A 383 -19.84 -27.19 -2.75
N ASP A 384 -21.06 -27.15 -3.27
CA ASP A 384 -21.42 -26.28 -4.39
C ASP A 384 -21.31 -24.80 -3.97
N PHE A 385 -21.67 -24.46 -2.72
CA PHE A 385 -21.42 -23.12 -2.17
C PHE A 385 -19.92 -22.83 -2.09
N PHE A 386 -19.11 -23.73 -1.54
CA PHE A 386 -17.66 -23.52 -1.38
C PHE A 386 -17.00 -23.28 -2.75
N LEU A 387 -17.21 -24.20 -3.69
CA LEU A 387 -16.61 -24.17 -5.03
C LEU A 387 -17.05 -22.94 -5.86
N SER A 388 -18.20 -22.33 -5.54
CA SER A 388 -18.71 -21.13 -6.23
C SER A 388 -18.26 -19.81 -5.59
N ASN A 389 -17.74 -19.80 -4.36
CA ASN A 389 -17.47 -18.58 -3.60
C ASN A 389 -16.00 -18.40 -3.17
N PHE A 390 -15.15 -19.41 -3.33
CA PHE A 390 -13.78 -19.43 -2.83
C PHE A 390 -12.81 -19.97 -3.90
N GLU A 391 -11.73 -19.23 -4.17
CA GLU A 391 -10.70 -19.60 -5.16
C GLU A 391 -9.48 -20.30 -4.53
N TRP A 392 -9.45 -20.39 -3.18
CA TRP A 392 -8.43 -21.00 -2.33
C TRP A 392 -9.05 -21.75 -1.15
N ALA A 393 -8.35 -22.76 -0.61
CA ALA A 393 -8.81 -23.54 0.54
C ALA A 393 -7.72 -23.72 1.63
N VAL A 394 -8.17 -24.09 2.83
CA VAL A 394 -7.32 -24.57 3.94
C VAL A 394 -8.11 -25.60 4.74
N PHE A 395 -7.48 -26.68 5.18
CA PHE A 395 -8.17 -27.66 6.04
C PHE A 395 -8.44 -27.08 7.43
N GLU A 396 -9.70 -27.03 7.84
CA GLU A 396 -10.10 -26.47 9.13
C GLU A 396 -9.50 -27.25 10.31
N ASN A 397 -9.51 -28.59 10.21
CA ASN A 397 -9.10 -29.47 11.32
C ASN A 397 -8.42 -30.78 10.88
N ASN A 398 -8.79 -31.37 9.74
CA ASN A 398 -8.41 -32.76 9.40
C ASN A 398 -6.91 -33.00 9.14
N LEU A 399 -6.11 -31.94 9.01
CA LEU A 399 -4.64 -32.05 8.94
C LEU A 399 -3.95 -31.72 10.27
N LYS A 400 -4.64 -31.19 11.29
CA LYS A 400 -4.07 -30.99 12.65
C LYS A 400 -3.66 -32.33 13.25
N TRP A 401 -2.56 -32.36 14.01
CA TRP A 401 -1.97 -33.62 14.49
C TRP A 401 -2.92 -34.44 15.37
N THR A 402 -3.66 -33.79 16.29
CA THR A 402 -4.71 -34.42 17.10
C THR A 402 -5.83 -35.10 16.32
N GLN A 403 -6.13 -34.62 15.10
CA GLN A 403 -7.23 -35.13 14.27
C GLN A 403 -6.75 -36.19 13.28
N ASN A 404 -5.52 -36.04 12.77
CA ASN A 404 -4.93 -36.98 11.82
C ASN A 404 -4.18 -38.14 12.50
N GLU A 405 -3.72 -38.02 13.75
CA GLU A 405 -3.12 -39.12 14.52
C GLU A 405 -3.61 -39.09 15.99
N PRO A 406 -4.92 -39.34 16.24
CA PRO A 406 -5.50 -39.28 17.58
C PRO A 406 -4.89 -40.28 18.56
N ASN A 407 -4.41 -41.43 18.06
CA ASN A 407 -3.62 -42.41 18.80
C ASN A 407 -2.33 -42.70 18.02
N GLU A 408 -1.23 -42.98 18.73
CA GLU A 408 0.09 -43.23 18.12
C GLU A 408 0.03 -44.33 17.03
N GLY A 409 0.47 -44.00 15.82
CA GLY A 409 0.46 -44.89 14.66
C GLY A 409 -0.89 -45.11 13.98
N GLN A 410 -1.99 -44.51 14.49
CA GLN A 410 -3.34 -44.61 13.91
C GLN A 410 -3.64 -43.35 13.09
N LEU A 411 -3.19 -43.35 11.84
CA LEU A 411 -3.27 -42.19 10.94
C LEU A 411 -4.57 -42.18 10.11
N GLU A 412 -5.32 -41.08 10.21
CA GLU A 412 -6.61 -40.86 9.57
C GLU A 412 -6.48 -40.02 8.28
N TRP A 413 -6.56 -40.68 7.13
CA TRP A 413 -6.34 -40.06 5.81
C TRP A 413 -7.63 -39.78 5.02
N GLY A 414 -8.64 -40.64 5.17
CA GLY A 414 -9.69 -40.81 4.15
C GLY A 414 -10.58 -39.59 3.89
N LEU A 415 -10.77 -38.69 4.86
CA LEU A 415 -11.54 -37.46 4.66
C LEU A 415 -10.71 -36.34 4.02
N ALA A 416 -9.45 -36.21 4.44
CA ALA A 416 -8.52 -35.23 3.91
C ALA A 416 -8.18 -35.54 2.45
N ASP A 417 -7.90 -36.81 2.10
CA ASP A 417 -7.65 -37.23 0.72
C ASP A 417 -8.85 -36.93 -0.19
N ARG A 418 -10.07 -37.38 0.17
CA ARG A 418 -11.28 -37.16 -0.65
C ARG A 418 -11.61 -35.68 -0.83
N THR A 419 -11.37 -34.86 0.19
CA THR A 419 -11.61 -33.41 0.11
C THR A 419 -10.55 -32.72 -0.73
N LEU A 420 -9.28 -33.13 -0.63
CA LEU A 420 -8.21 -32.62 -1.48
C LEU A 420 -8.46 -32.96 -2.96
N GLU A 421 -8.88 -34.18 -3.27
CA GLU A 421 -9.28 -34.59 -4.63
C GLU A 421 -10.41 -33.70 -5.20
N ILE A 422 -11.42 -33.34 -4.40
CA ILE A 422 -12.49 -32.44 -4.85
C ILE A 422 -11.95 -31.04 -5.18
N LEU A 423 -11.04 -30.52 -4.36
CA LEU A 423 -10.44 -29.20 -4.52
C LEU A 423 -9.45 -29.15 -5.70
N GLU A 424 -8.63 -30.19 -5.87
CA GLU A 424 -7.72 -30.36 -7.02
C GLU A 424 -8.49 -30.43 -8.34
N ASN A 425 -9.58 -31.20 -8.39
CA ASN A 425 -10.46 -31.28 -9.56
C ASN A 425 -11.14 -29.94 -9.89
N ALA A 426 -11.33 -29.06 -8.91
CA ALA A 426 -11.82 -27.70 -9.10
C ALA A 426 -10.70 -26.66 -9.38
N GLY A 427 -9.43 -27.07 -9.38
CA GLY A 427 -8.29 -26.16 -9.55
C GLY A 427 -8.11 -25.16 -8.39
N ILE A 428 -8.55 -25.54 -7.18
CA ILE A 428 -8.43 -24.74 -5.96
C ILE A 428 -7.14 -25.13 -5.21
N PRO A 429 -6.12 -24.25 -5.14
CA PRO A 429 -4.94 -24.46 -4.31
C PRO A 429 -5.30 -24.48 -2.82
N VAL A 430 -4.57 -25.30 -2.05
CA VAL A 430 -4.89 -25.62 -0.65
C VAL A 430 -3.69 -25.35 0.27
N ARG A 431 -3.89 -24.65 1.40
CA ARG A 431 -2.91 -24.63 2.51
C ARG A 431 -3.06 -25.88 3.39
N GLY A 432 -1.93 -26.45 3.80
CA GLY A 432 -1.86 -27.41 4.88
C GLY A 432 -1.84 -26.70 6.25
N HIS A 433 -2.88 -26.91 7.05
CA HIS A 433 -2.99 -26.41 8.42
C HIS A 433 -3.28 -27.58 9.38
N CYS A 434 -2.39 -27.96 10.28
CA CYS A 434 -1.01 -27.51 10.47
C CYS A 434 -0.11 -28.72 10.79
N VAL A 435 1.19 -28.63 10.56
CA VAL A 435 2.10 -29.77 10.80
C VAL A 435 2.24 -30.01 12.31
N PHE A 436 2.45 -28.93 13.06
CA PHE A 436 2.56 -28.86 14.52
C PHE A 436 1.68 -27.76 15.10
N TRP A 437 1.26 -27.93 16.35
CA TRP A 437 0.65 -26.90 17.19
C TRP A 437 1.21 -27.07 18.61
N GLY A 438 1.78 -26.01 19.18
CA GLY A 438 2.55 -26.07 20.43
C GLY A 438 1.76 -25.80 21.71
N VAL A 439 0.46 -25.48 21.60
CA VAL A 439 -0.42 -25.16 22.74
C VAL A 439 -0.82 -26.47 23.43
N PRO A 440 -0.52 -26.67 24.73
CA PRO A 440 -0.63 -27.98 25.40
C PRO A 440 -2.01 -28.66 25.30
N GLU A 441 -3.09 -27.88 25.33
CA GLU A 441 -4.47 -28.35 25.20
C GLU A 441 -4.79 -28.96 23.83
N PHE A 442 -4.03 -28.57 22.80
CA PHE A 442 -4.18 -29.04 21.43
C PHE A 442 -3.09 -30.06 21.01
N VAL A 443 -2.24 -30.48 21.94
CA VAL A 443 -1.29 -31.59 21.76
C VAL A 443 -1.96 -32.90 22.18
N GLN A 444 -1.92 -33.92 21.31
CA GLN A 444 -2.57 -35.20 21.53
C GLN A 444 -2.02 -35.95 22.75
N GLY A 445 -2.92 -36.51 23.57
CA GLY A 445 -2.60 -37.03 24.90
C GLY A 445 -1.49 -38.08 24.97
N TRP A 446 -1.27 -38.86 23.90
CA TRP A 446 -0.18 -39.83 23.85
C TRP A 446 1.20 -39.16 23.76
N LEU A 447 1.31 -37.96 23.17
CA LEU A 447 2.57 -37.24 22.96
C LEU A 447 3.14 -36.64 24.25
N HIS A 448 2.31 -36.29 25.23
CA HIS A 448 2.70 -35.72 26.53
C HIS A 448 3.65 -36.61 27.36
N ASN A 449 3.75 -37.89 27.02
CA ASN A 449 4.65 -38.84 27.70
C ASN A 449 6.08 -38.87 27.11
N TYR A 450 6.32 -38.17 25.99
CA TYR A 450 7.60 -38.17 25.28
C TYR A 450 8.41 -36.90 25.57
N TRP A 451 9.72 -37.07 25.74
CA TRP A 451 10.66 -36.01 26.13
C TRP A 451 11.97 -36.13 25.34
N GLY A 452 12.73 -35.03 25.25
CA GLY A 452 14.05 -35.00 24.61
C GLY A 452 14.04 -35.53 23.17
N GLY A 453 15.05 -36.33 22.84
CA GLY A 453 15.23 -36.93 21.52
C GLY A 453 14.14 -37.93 21.10
N ASP A 454 13.35 -38.47 22.03
CA ASP A 454 12.24 -39.36 21.69
C ASP A 454 11.03 -38.55 21.15
N LEU A 455 10.74 -37.40 21.75
CA LEU A 455 9.74 -36.46 21.23
C LEU A 455 10.16 -35.91 19.86
N GLU A 456 11.43 -35.53 19.71
CA GLU A 456 12.00 -35.08 18.45
C GLU A 456 11.79 -36.12 17.33
N GLN A 457 12.04 -37.40 17.61
CA GLN A 457 11.77 -38.49 16.65
C GLN A 457 10.28 -38.60 16.26
N LYS A 458 9.33 -38.32 17.18
CA LYS A 458 7.90 -38.24 16.82
C LYS A 458 7.62 -37.04 15.91
N CYS A 459 8.24 -35.89 16.14
CA CYS A 459 8.14 -34.73 15.25
C CYS A 459 8.67 -35.05 13.84
N TRP A 460 9.78 -35.78 13.71
CA TRP A 460 10.30 -36.17 12.40
C TRP A 460 9.43 -37.22 11.70
N LYS A 461 8.91 -38.21 12.43
CA LYS A 461 7.89 -39.14 11.90
C LYS A 461 6.65 -38.39 11.39
N ARG A 462 6.18 -37.36 12.13
CA ARG A 462 5.05 -36.51 11.73
C ARG A 462 5.28 -35.78 10.41
N VAL A 463 6.48 -35.23 10.19
CA VAL A 463 6.88 -34.66 8.89
C VAL A 463 6.88 -35.74 7.80
N ASP A 464 7.48 -36.90 8.08
CA ASP A 464 7.57 -37.99 7.10
C ASP A 464 6.20 -38.50 6.65
N ASP A 465 5.24 -38.65 7.58
CA ASP A 465 3.90 -39.16 7.29
C ASP A 465 3.02 -38.10 6.61
N VAL A 466 2.83 -36.91 7.21
CA VAL A 466 1.88 -35.90 6.70
C VAL A 466 2.46 -35.06 5.59
N VAL A 467 3.60 -34.43 5.81
CA VAL A 467 4.22 -33.57 4.77
C VAL A 467 4.64 -34.46 3.60
N GLY A 468 5.16 -35.67 3.87
CA GLY A 468 5.48 -36.65 2.83
C GLY A 468 4.29 -37.12 2.00
N ARG A 469 3.10 -37.28 2.59
CA ARG A 469 1.88 -37.67 1.84
C ARG A 469 1.41 -36.59 0.87
N TYR A 470 1.51 -35.33 1.28
CA TYR A 470 0.91 -34.20 0.58
C TYR A 470 1.93 -33.29 -0.15
N ALA A 471 3.21 -33.68 -0.17
CA ALA A 471 4.27 -32.93 -0.82
C ALA A 471 3.94 -32.61 -2.29
N GLY A 472 4.00 -31.33 -2.66
CA GLY A 472 3.66 -30.87 -4.02
C GLY A 472 2.17 -30.86 -4.37
N ARG A 473 1.27 -31.24 -3.44
CA ARG A 473 -0.19 -31.11 -3.59
C ARG A 473 -0.75 -29.92 -2.80
N LEU A 474 -0.16 -29.63 -1.64
CA LEU A 474 -0.47 -28.45 -0.83
C LEU A 474 0.55 -27.36 -1.13
N VAL A 475 0.09 -26.14 -1.39
CA VAL A 475 0.98 -25.06 -1.86
C VAL A 475 1.67 -24.31 -0.73
N HIS A 476 1.07 -24.32 0.47
CA HIS A 476 1.61 -23.70 1.68
C HIS A 476 1.49 -24.66 2.87
N TRP A 477 2.38 -24.52 3.85
CA TRP A 477 2.25 -25.16 5.16
C TRP A 477 2.35 -24.16 6.30
N ASP A 478 1.37 -24.18 7.19
CA ASP A 478 1.54 -23.62 8.54
C ASP A 478 2.34 -24.67 9.33
N VAL A 479 3.62 -24.39 9.60
CA VAL A 479 4.56 -25.40 10.11
C VAL A 479 4.31 -25.66 11.59
N ASN A 480 4.40 -24.62 12.43
CA ASN A 480 4.05 -24.73 13.84
C ASN A 480 3.16 -23.55 14.22
N ASN A 481 1.92 -23.85 14.58
CA ASN A 481 0.88 -22.89 14.88
C ASN A 481 1.03 -22.33 16.31
N GLU A 482 0.77 -21.03 16.48
CA GLU A 482 0.61 -20.35 17.77
C GLU A 482 1.81 -20.43 18.71
N MET A 483 3.02 -20.27 18.19
CA MET A 483 4.26 -20.34 18.97
C MET A 483 4.48 -19.15 19.92
N LEU A 484 3.68 -18.09 19.85
CA LEU A 484 3.61 -17.08 20.92
C LEU A 484 2.89 -17.59 22.18
N HIS A 485 2.01 -18.58 22.03
CA HIS A 485 1.14 -19.08 23.09
C HIS A 485 1.47 -20.52 23.53
N GLY A 486 2.10 -21.29 22.65
CA GLY A 486 2.40 -22.71 22.85
C GLY A 486 3.86 -23.05 22.64
N ASP A 487 4.56 -23.39 23.72
CA ASP A 487 5.97 -23.75 23.73
C ASP A 487 6.22 -25.24 24.09
N PHE A 488 5.18 -26.09 24.05
CA PHE A 488 5.22 -27.51 24.46
C PHE A 488 6.48 -28.24 23.98
N TYR A 489 6.78 -28.18 22.66
CA TYR A 489 7.93 -28.88 22.08
C TYR A 489 9.27 -28.36 22.61
N VAL A 490 9.39 -27.07 22.90
CA VAL A 490 10.61 -26.48 23.48
C VAL A 490 10.79 -26.92 24.92
N GLN A 491 9.70 -26.90 25.72
CA GLN A 491 9.75 -27.38 27.11
C GLN A 491 10.10 -28.87 27.20
N HIS A 492 9.49 -29.71 26.35
CA HIS A 492 9.65 -31.17 26.43
C HIS A 492 10.92 -31.68 25.76
N THR A 493 11.46 -31.00 24.73
CA THR A 493 12.79 -31.32 24.17
C THR A 493 13.93 -30.69 24.97
N GLY A 494 13.67 -29.60 25.69
CA GLY A 494 14.68 -28.81 26.40
C GLY A 494 15.53 -27.90 25.49
N SER A 495 15.12 -27.69 24.24
CA SER A 495 15.90 -26.93 23.24
C SER A 495 15.02 -26.04 22.37
N SER A 496 15.38 -24.78 22.20
CA SER A 496 14.72 -23.87 21.24
C SER A 496 14.99 -24.25 19.78
N GLN A 497 16.06 -25.00 19.50
CA GLN A 497 16.46 -25.37 18.13
C GLN A 497 15.40 -26.21 17.40
N ILE A 498 14.56 -26.95 18.14
CA ILE A 498 13.47 -27.74 17.56
C ILE A 498 12.54 -26.87 16.69
N ARG A 499 12.33 -25.60 17.06
CA ARG A 499 11.50 -24.65 16.32
C ARG A 499 12.00 -24.42 14.90
N TYR A 500 13.30 -24.25 14.72
CA TYR A 500 13.90 -23.98 13.41
C TYR A 500 14.09 -25.28 12.62
N GLU A 501 14.45 -26.37 13.30
CA GLU A 501 14.55 -27.70 12.68
C GLU A 501 13.22 -28.19 12.13
N MET A 502 12.08 -27.87 12.77
CA MET A 502 10.75 -28.13 12.20
C MET A 502 10.60 -27.51 10.80
N PHE A 503 10.96 -26.24 10.60
CA PHE A 503 10.91 -25.61 9.29
C PHE A 503 11.90 -26.23 8.30
N ARG A 504 13.13 -26.54 8.73
CA ARG A 504 14.14 -27.21 7.87
C ARG A 504 13.65 -28.58 7.40
N LYS A 505 13.08 -29.39 8.30
CA LYS A 505 12.55 -30.73 8.01
C LYS A 505 11.32 -30.70 7.12
N VAL A 506 10.40 -29.76 7.34
CA VAL A 506 9.25 -29.58 6.43
C VAL A 506 9.75 -29.16 5.03
N LYS A 507 10.72 -28.24 4.91
CA LYS A 507 11.27 -27.83 3.61
C LYS A 507 12.08 -28.91 2.90
N GLU A 508 12.80 -29.75 3.66
CA GLU A 508 13.49 -30.93 3.13
C GLU A 508 12.50 -31.94 2.55
N LYS A 509 11.33 -32.10 3.18
CA LYS A 509 10.30 -33.05 2.77
C LYS A 509 9.41 -32.55 1.63
N ASP A 510 9.02 -31.28 1.67
CA ASP A 510 8.31 -30.58 0.59
C ASP A 510 9.03 -29.27 0.24
N PRO A 511 9.98 -29.30 -0.72
CA PRO A 511 10.68 -28.11 -1.16
C PRO A 511 9.80 -27.16 -1.99
N THR A 512 8.61 -27.59 -2.42
CA THR A 512 7.74 -26.84 -3.34
C THR A 512 6.74 -25.94 -2.62
N ALA A 513 6.29 -26.32 -1.43
CA ALA A 513 5.42 -25.48 -0.61
C ALA A 513 6.17 -24.28 -0.01
N LYS A 514 5.49 -23.14 0.14
CA LYS A 514 5.97 -22.03 0.99
C LYS A 514 5.66 -22.32 2.47
N LEU A 515 6.60 -22.06 3.36
CA LEU A 515 6.43 -22.30 4.79
C LEU A 515 6.06 -21.03 5.58
N PHE A 516 5.05 -21.17 6.44
CA PHE A 516 4.46 -20.08 7.22
C PHE A 516 4.65 -20.30 8.72
N LEU A 517 5.02 -19.21 9.41
CA LEU A 517 4.63 -18.98 10.80
C LEU A 517 3.13 -18.60 10.79
N ASN A 518 2.34 -19.02 11.79
CA ASN A 518 0.92 -18.67 11.88
C ASN A 518 0.51 -18.45 13.34
N ASP A 519 -0.10 -17.30 13.65
CA ASP A 519 -0.45 -16.93 15.03
C ASP A 519 -1.68 -16.00 15.13
N TYR A 520 -2.38 -16.02 16.26
CA TYR A 520 -3.57 -15.19 16.51
C TYR A 520 -3.23 -13.87 17.22
N ASN A 521 -4.22 -12.97 17.34
CA ASN A 521 -4.09 -11.64 17.97
C ASN A 521 -3.07 -10.65 17.35
N VAL A 522 -2.08 -11.10 16.58
CA VAL A 522 -1.00 -10.29 16.00
C VAL A 522 -1.48 -9.13 15.10
N VAL A 523 -2.69 -9.24 14.54
CA VAL A 523 -3.40 -8.14 13.85
C VAL A 523 -4.67 -7.68 14.58
N SER A 524 -5.23 -8.49 15.48
CA SER A 524 -6.54 -8.26 16.11
C SER A 524 -6.47 -7.53 17.45
N TYR A 525 -5.46 -7.80 18.26
CA TYR A 525 -5.31 -7.31 19.63
C TYR A 525 -4.03 -6.49 19.82
N TRP A 526 -3.93 -5.76 20.92
CA TRP A 526 -2.76 -4.94 21.24
C TRP A 526 -1.70 -5.73 22.00
N GLY A 527 -0.43 -5.58 21.61
CA GLY A 527 0.74 -6.12 22.31
C GLY A 527 1.49 -7.21 21.55
N GLU A 528 0.79 -8.13 20.89
CA GLU A 528 1.38 -9.34 20.33
C GLU A 528 2.09 -9.13 18.98
N THR A 529 1.72 -8.10 18.22
CA THR A 529 2.33 -7.78 16.91
C THR A 529 3.85 -7.64 16.98
N ASN A 530 4.37 -6.99 18.04
CA ASN A 530 5.81 -6.80 18.21
C ASN A 530 6.50 -8.09 18.66
N ALA A 531 5.84 -8.91 19.49
CA ALA A 531 6.35 -10.22 19.87
C ALA A 531 6.47 -11.14 18.64
N TYR A 532 5.46 -11.11 17.76
CA TYR A 532 5.48 -11.86 16.50
C TYR A 532 6.53 -11.34 15.53
N ALA A 533 6.65 -10.02 15.34
CA ALA A 533 7.69 -9.43 14.51
C ALA A 533 9.11 -9.78 15.00
N ASN A 534 9.30 -9.95 16.31
CA ASN A 534 10.56 -10.43 16.89
C ASN A 534 10.75 -11.94 16.67
N GLN A 535 9.70 -12.76 16.82
CA GLN A 535 9.76 -14.20 16.52
C GLN A 535 10.08 -14.46 15.04
N ILE A 536 9.48 -13.71 14.11
CA ILE A 536 9.78 -13.79 12.67
C ILE A 536 11.27 -13.49 12.43
N SER A 537 11.80 -12.43 13.05
CA SER A 537 13.24 -12.11 12.98
C SER A 537 14.11 -13.23 13.55
N GLU A 538 13.77 -13.75 14.74
CA GLU A 538 14.47 -14.85 15.40
C GLU A 538 14.60 -16.08 14.48
N PHE A 539 13.53 -16.44 13.77
CA PHE A 539 13.52 -17.57 12.84
C PHE A 539 14.40 -17.32 11.61
N LEU A 540 14.35 -16.11 11.04
CA LEU A 540 15.20 -15.72 9.90
C LEU A 540 16.68 -15.68 10.29
N ASP A 541 17.00 -15.08 11.45
CA ASP A 541 18.38 -14.99 11.98
C ASP A 541 18.97 -16.38 12.31
N ASN A 542 18.12 -17.33 12.74
CA ASN A 542 18.52 -18.72 12.92
C ASN A 542 18.45 -19.56 11.63
N GLY A 543 18.18 -18.98 10.46
CA GLY A 543 18.17 -19.70 9.18
C GLY A 543 17.08 -20.78 9.09
N ALA A 544 15.91 -20.54 9.67
CA ALA A 544 14.71 -21.30 9.34
C ALA A 544 14.18 -20.86 7.96
N PRO A 545 13.81 -21.77 7.05
CA PRO A 545 13.25 -21.44 5.74
C PRO A 545 11.79 -20.95 5.84
N VAL A 546 11.57 -19.80 6.48
CA VAL A 546 10.26 -19.12 6.54
C VAL A 546 10.08 -18.31 5.25
N GLU A 547 8.96 -18.49 4.57
CA GLU A 547 8.65 -17.87 3.26
C GLU A 547 7.35 -17.05 3.30
N GLY A 548 6.67 -16.98 4.44
CA GLY A 548 5.48 -16.17 4.64
C GLY A 548 5.07 -16.03 6.11
N VAL A 549 4.21 -15.06 6.38
CA VAL A 549 3.69 -14.71 7.70
C VAL A 549 2.17 -14.85 7.71
N GLY A 550 1.67 -15.85 8.43
CA GLY A 550 0.25 -16.03 8.70
C GLY A 550 -0.16 -15.20 9.91
N ALA A 551 -1.22 -14.41 9.75
CA ALA A 551 -1.89 -13.71 10.84
C ALA A 551 -3.34 -14.17 10.83
N GLN A 552 -3.78 -14.93 11.83
CA GLN A 552 -5.08 -15.62 11.79
C GLN A 552 -6.21 -14.64 11.48
N GLY A 553 -6.28 -13.50 12.18
CA GLY A 553 -7.29 -12.47 11.90
C GLY A 553 -8.66 -12.78 12.50
N HIS A 554 -8.69 -13.52 13.62
CA HIS A 554 -9.86 -13.67 14.47
C HIS A 554 -10.19 -12.34 15.17
N PHE A 555 -11.37 -11.76 14.92
CA PHE A 555 -11.82 -10.52 15.56
C PHE A 555 -13.06 -10.78 16.42
N GLY A 556 -13.01 -10.40 17.70
CA GLY A 556 -14.13 -10.53 18.64
C GLY A 556 -15.18 -9.42 18.57
N GLN A 557 -15.00 -8.46 17.67
CA GLN A 557 -15.85 -7.28 17.41
C GLN A 557 -15.44 -6.67 16.06
N ARG A 558 -16.13 -5.62 15.58
CA ARG A 558 -15.69 -4.85 14.40
C ARG A 558 -14.22 -4.39 14.55
N PRO A 559 -13.33 -4.68 13.58
CA PRO A 559 -11.92 -4.30 13.64
C PRO A 559 -11.75 -2.78 13.57
N ASP A 560 -10.71 -2.29 14.23
CA ASP A 560 -10.17 -0.96 13.97
C ASP A 560 -9.19 -1.05 12.78
N THR A 561 -9.63 -0.63 11.59
CA THR A 561 -8.84 -0.71 10.36
C THR A 561 -7.50 0.04 10.46
N VAL A 562 -7.45 1.16 11.20
CA VAL A 562 -6.22 1.95 11.37
C VAL A 562 -5.19 1.12 12.12
N ASN A 563 -5.61 0.49 13.22
CA ASN A 563 -4.77 -0.41 14.00
C ASN A 563 -4.41 -1.70 13.22
N VAL A 564 -5.31 -2.28 12.43
CA VAL A 564 -4.99 -3.45 11.58
C VAL A 564 -3.92 -3.08 10.54
N LEU A 565 -4.06 -1.95 9.83
CA LEU A 565 -3.07 -1.47 8.87
C LEU A 565 -1.71 -1.19 9.52
N HIS A 566 -1.69 -0.55 10.69
CA HIS A 566 -0.46 -0.33 11.44
C HIS A 566 0.24 -1.65 11.81
N ARG A 567 -0.52 -2.66 12.26
CA ARG A 567 0.03 -3.97 12.61
C ARG A 567 0.56 -4.71 11.38
N LEU A 568 -0.11 -4.62 10.23
CA LEU A 568 0.38 -5.16 8.95
C LEU A 568 1.68 -4.47 8.49
N ASN A 569 1.82 -3.15 8.68
CA ASN A 569 3.09 -2.44 8.44
C ASN A 569 4.23 -2.99 9.32
N VAL A 570 3.96 -3.23 10.61
CA VAL A 570 4.96 -3.80 11.54
C VAL A 570 5.39 -5.20 11.09
N LEU A 571 4.45 -6.10 10.76
CA LEU A 571 4.78 -7.46 10.33
C LEU A 571 5.51 -7.48 8.97
N SER A 572 5.10 -6.63 8.02
CA SER A 572 5.67 -6.60 6.67
C SER A 572 7.07 -6.00 6.59
N SER A 573 7.50 -5.26 7.62
CA SER A 573 8.88 -4.77 7.76
C SER A 573 9.94 -5.90 7.75
N ARG A 574 9.53 -7.16 7.91
CA ARG A 574 10.39 -8.35 7.82
C ARG A 574 10.60 -8.87 6.39
N GLY A 575 10.02 -8.22 5.38
CA GLY A 575 10.23 -8.54 3.96
C GLY A 575 9.54 -9.82 3.47
N LEU A 576 8.72 -10.47 4.30
CA LEU A 576 7.94 -11.65 3.96
C LEU A 576 6.50 -11.29 3.56
N PRO A 577 5.86 -12.05 2.64
CA PRO A 577 4.46 -11.87 2.31
C PRO A 577 3.56 -12.27 3.49
N ILE A 578 2.51 -11.50 3.72
CA ILE A 578 1.52 -11.73 4.78
C ILE A 578 0.28 -12.41 4.20
N TRP A 579 -0.31 -13.32 4.96
CA TRP A 579 -1.62 -13.90 4.69
C TRP A 579 -2.52 -13.68 5.91
N ILE A 580 -3.75 -13.22 5.68
CA ILE A 580 -4.80 -13.34 6.70
C ILE A 580 -5.35 -14.75 6.57
N THR A 581 -5.00 -15.62 7.50
CA THR A 581 -5.08 -17.07 7.33
C THR A 581 -6.40 -17.69 7.77
N GLU A 582 -7.11 -17.02 8.68
CA GLU A 582 -8.26 -17.53 9.44
C GLU A 582 -9.25 -16.38 9.80
N LEU A 583 -9.55 -15.49 8.84
CA LEU A 583 -10.37 -14.31 9.07
C LEU A 583 -11.77 -14.68 9.56
N ASP A 584 -12.12 -14.23 10.76
CA ASP A 584 -13.49 -14.24 11.25
C ASP A 584 -13.82 -12.97 12.05
N VAL A 585 -15.09 -12.53 11.98
CA VAL A 585 -15.60 -11.36 12.72
C VAL A 585 -16.82 -11.79 13.51
N ASN A 586 -16.60 -12.08 14.79
CA ASN A 586 -17.61 -12.62 15.70
C ASN A 586 -18.50 -11.51 16.26
N GLU A 587 -19.57 -11.20 15.54
CA GLU A 587 -20.49 -10.11 15.86
C GLU A 587 -21.95 -10.56 15.63
N PRO A 588 -22.80 -10.62 16.67
CA PRO A 588 -24.19 -11.07 16.55
C PRO A 588 -25.05 -10.27 15.56
N ASN A 589 -24.82 -8.96 15.42
CA ASN A 589 -25.54 -8.13 14.47
C ASN A 589 -24.95 -8.29 13.06
N GLU A 590 -25.69 -8.93 12.15
CA GLU A 590 -25.18 -9.25 10.81
C GLU A 590 -24.71 -8.03 9.99
N TYR A 591 -25.27 -6.84 10.22
CA TYR A 591 -24.87 -5.62 9.52
C TYR A 591 -23.52 -5.09 10.05
N VAL A 592 -23.34 -5.08 11.37
CA VAL A 592 -22.07 -4.68 12.01
C VAL A 592 -20.97 -5.71 11.68
N ARG A 593 -21.34 -7.00 11.61
CA ARG A 593 -20.48 -8.08 11.12
C ARG A 593 -20.06 -7.86 9.68
N ALA A 594 -21.02 -7.57 8.79
CA ALA A 594 -20.74 -7.35 7.37
C ALA A 594 -19.79 -6.17 7.14
N ASP A 595 -20.01 -5.07 7.86
CA ASP A 595 -19.10 -3.93 7.87
C ASP A 595 -17.71 -4.32 8.42
N GLY A 596 -17.64 -5.09 9.50
CA GLY A 596 -16.36 -5.55 10.04
C GLY A 596 -15.57 -6.48 9.11
N TYR A 597 -16.27 -7.30 8.32
CA TYR A 597 -15.64 -8.05 7.23
C TYR A 597 -15.13 -7.13 6.12
N GLU A 598 -15.90 -6.11 5.69
CA GLU A 598 -15.41 -5.13 4.71
C GLU A 598 -14.17 -4.38 5.22
N ASP A 599 -14.17 -3.97 6.48
CA ASP A 599 -13.07 -3.26 7.13
C ASP A 599 -11.79 -4.12 7.15
N ALA A 600 -11.86 -5.37 7.65
CA ALA A 600 -10.74 -6.30 7.66
C ALA A 600 -10.25 -6.64 6.24
N MET A 601 -11.17 -6.92 5.32
CA MET A 601 -10.84 -7.26 3.93
C MET A 601 -10.21 -6.08 3.18
N ARG A 602 -10.64 -4.83 3.44
CA ARG A 602 -10.02 -3.63 2.87
C ARG A 602 -8.65 -3.34 3.46
N ALA A 603 -8.48 -3.52 4.77
CA ALA A 603 -7.18 -3.41 5.42
C ALA A 603 -6.18 -4.37 4.76
N ALA A 604 -6.55 -5.64 4.67
CA ALA A 604 -5.75 -6.69 4.05
C ALA A 604 -5.49 -6.44 2.55
N PHE A 605 -6.55 -6.24 1.75
CA PHE A 605 -6.41 -6.10 0.30
C PHE A 605 -5.70 -4.82 -0.13
N SER A 606 -5.82 -3.73 0.64
CA SER A 606 -5.07 -2.49 0.35
C SER A 606 -3.60 -2.54 0.79
N HIS A 607 -3.20 -3.43 1.70
CA HIS A 607 -1.83 -3.49 2.19
C HIS A 607 -0.91 -4.26 1.23
N PRO A 608 0.16 -3.65 0.66
CA PRO A 608 0.93 -4.23 -0.46
C PRO A 608 1.57 -5.59 -0.15
N ALA A 609 2.03 -5.81 1.09
CA ALA A 609 2.66 -7.07 1.49
C ALA A 609 1.68 -8.23 1.74
N VAL A 610 0.37 -7.98 1.79
CA VAL A 610 -0.61 -9.06 1.95
C VAL A 610 -0.86 -9.71 0.58
N GLU A 611 -0.85 -11.04 0.51
CA GLU A 611 -1.08 -11.82 -0.71
C GLU A 611 -2.41 -12.60 -0.70
N GLY A 612 -3.01 -12.82 0.48
CA GLY A 612 -4.24 -13.60 0.61
C GLY A 612 -5.07 -13.33 1.87
N VAL A 613 -6.37 -13.64 1.77
CA VAL A 613 -7.36 -13.65 2.86
C VAL A 613 -8.18 -14.94 2.76
N LEU A 614 -8.23 -15.70 3.86
CA LEU A 614 -8.96 -16.94 3.98
C LEU A 614 -9.93 -16.86 5.17
N ILE A 615 -11.23 -17.03 4.90
CA ILE A 615 -12.30 -16.97 5.91
C ILE A 615 -12.31 -18.25 6.76
N TRP A 616 -12.44 -18.18 8.08
CA TRP A 616 -12.39 -19.38 8.94
C TRP A 616 -13.72 -20.10 9.13
N GLY A 617 -14.30 -20.51 8.00
CA GLY A 617 -15.60 -21.19 7.92
C GLY A 617 -16.72 -20.24 7.50
N PHE A 618 -17.65 -20.74 6.69
CA PHE A 618 -18.69 -19.88 6.08
C PHE A 618 -20.12 -20.20 6.54
N TRP A 619 -20.37 -21.35 7.17
CA TRP A 619 -21.72 -21.85 7.49
C TRP A 619 -21.94 -21.93 9.00
N ASP A 620 -22.98 -21.27 9.51
CA ASP A 620 -23.27 -21.15 10.94
C ASP A 620 -23.46 -22.51 11.67
N GLN A 621 -24.00 -23.53 11.01
CA GLN A 621 -24.15 -24.89 11.59
C GLN A 621 -22.83 -25.66 11.69
N ALA A 622 -21.75 -25.16 11.07
CA ALA A 622 -20.44 -25.80 10.99
C ALA A 622 -19.30 -24.78 11.18
N HIS A 623 -19.44 -23.89 12.17
CA HIS A 623 -18.47 -22.85 12.48
C HIS A 623 -18.23 -22.78 13.99
N TRP A 624 -16.96 -22.73 14.41
CA TRP A 624 -16.57 -22.58 15.81
C TRP A 624 -17.08 -21.27 16.48
N ARG A 625 -17.47 -20.28 15.67
CA ARG A 625 -18.08 -19.01 16.04
C ARG A 625 -19.28 -18.75 15.13
N PRO A 626 -20.49 -19.26 15.43
CA PRO A 626 -21.64 -19.14 14.51
C PRO A 626 -21.99 -17.69 14.14
N ASN A 627 -21.76 -16.75 15.06
CA ASN A 627 -21.89 -15.30 14.82
C ASN A 627 -20.76 -14.69 13.96
N ALA A 628 -19.95 -15.51 13.27
CA ALA A 628 -19.01 -15.05 12.25
C ALA A 628 -19.33 -15.57 10.84
N ALA A 629 -20.31 -16.46 10.68
CA ALA A 629 -20.64 -17.10 9.40
C ALA A 629 -21.12 -16.13 8.30
N LEU A 630 -21.03 -16.59 7.04
CA LEU A 630 -21.49 -15.90 5.83
C LEU A 630 -22.86 -16.41 5.34
N VAL A 631 -23.26 -17.64 5.72
CA VAL A 631 -24.58 -18.22 5.43
C VAL A 631 -25.20 -18.82 6.69
N ASN A 632 -26.53 -18.68 6.79
CA ASN A 632 -27.33 -19.06 7.95
C ASN A 632 -28.24 -20.27 7.66
N GLY A 633 -28.31 -21.20 8.61
CA GLY A 633 -29.25 -22.32 8.67
C GLY A 633 -29.10 -23.39 7.57
N ASP A 634 -29.96 -24.41 7.63
CA ASP A 634 -29.96 -25.55 6.70
C ASP A 634 -30.28 -25.17 5.24
N HIS A 635 -30.84 -23.99 5.02
CA HIS A 635 -31.17 -23.49 3.69
C HIS A 635 -30.03 -22.70 3.03
N PHE A 636 -28.85 -22.59 3.66
CA PHE A 636 -27.69 -21.84 3.16
C PHE A 636 -28.06 -20.39 2.80
N GLY A 637 -28.88 -19.76 3.66
CA GLY A 637 -29.35 -18.39 3.45
C GLY A 637 -28.20 -17.40 3.61
N ILE A 638 -27.74 -16.81 2.51
CA ILE A 638 -26.67 -15.81 2.53
C ILE A 638 -27.09 -14.64 3.43
N ASN A 639 -26.26 -14.30 4.40
CA ASN A 639 -26.49 -13.18 5.33
C ASN A 639 -25.78 -11.91 4.84
N GLU A 640 -25.87 -10.80 5.58
CA GLU A 640 -25.23 -9.54 5.15
C GLU A 640 -23.70 -9.65 4.98
N ALA A 641 -23.00 -10.44 5.79
CA ALA A 641 -21.57 -10.66 5.64
C ALA A 641 -21.25 -11.47 4.38
N GLY A 642 -22.05 -12.50 4.07
CA GLY A 642 -21.94 -13.23 2.81
C GLY A 642 -22.23 -12.36 1.57
N ARG A 643 -23.24 -11.48 1.65
CA ARG A 643 -23.50 -10.46 0.60
C ARG A 643 -22.31 -9.53 0.43
N ARG A 644 -21.69 -9.09 1.54
CA ARG A 644 -20.52 -8.20 1.50
C ARG A 644 -19.29 -8.88 0.89
N TRP A 645 -19.00 -10.12 1.28
CA TRP A 645 -17.98 -10.96 0.66
C TRP A 645 -18.19 -11.04 -0.86
N GLN A 646 -19.38 -11.45 -1.29
CA GLN A 646 -19.68 -11.63 -2.72
C GLN A 646 -19.56 -10.34 -3.52
N ARG A 647 -20.09 -9.23 -2.99
CA ARG A 647 -19.93 -7.91 -3.60
C ARG A 647 -18.45 -7.54 -3.75
N LEU A 648 -17.67 -7.63 -2.67
CA LEU A 648 -16.27 -7.19 -2.70
C LEU A 648 -15.42 -8.06 -3.63
N VAL A 649 -15.50 -9.38 -3.51
CA VAL A 649 -14.61 -10.32 -4.23
C VAL A 649 -14.98 -10.51 -5.70
N PHE A 650 -16.28 -10.53 -6.04
CA PHE A 650 -16.75 -10.84 -7.40
C PHE A 650 -17.29 -9.64 -8.19
N ASN A 651 -17.47 -8.47 -7.56
CA ASN A 651 -17.88 -7.24 -8.24
C ASN A 651 -16.85 -6.12 -8.03
N ASP A 652 -16.76 -5.53 -6.83
CA ASP A 652 -15.95 -4.31 -6.59
C ASP A 652 -14.44 -4.54 -6.86
N TRP A 653 -13.92 -5.75 -6.58
CA TRP A 653 -12.52 -6.13 -6.79
C TRP A 653 -12.31 -7.12 -7.95
N ARG A 654 -13.24 -7.11 -8.92
CA ARG A 654 -13.20 -7.96 -10.09
C ARG A 654 -13.38 -7.15 -11.37
N THR A 655 -12.52 -7.36 -12.36
CA THR A 655 -12.63 -6.64 -13.63
C THR A 655 -13.60 -7.36 -14.58
N ASN A 656 -14.75 -6.71 -14.82
CA ASN A 656 -15.73 -7.08 -15.84
C ASN A 656 -16.10 -5.81 -16.62
N LEU A 657 -15.74 -5.74 -17.90
CA LEU A 657 -15.89 -4.54 -18.73
C LEU A 657 -16.37 -4.88 -20.14
N SER A 658 -17.22 -4.02 -20.72
CA SER A 658 -17.56 -4.04 -22.14
C SER A 658 -17.21 -2.69 -22.74
N LEU A 659 -16.30 -2.66 -23.72
CA LEU A 659 -15.75 -1.43 -24.30
C LEU A 659 -16.06 -1.38 -25.80
N THR A 660 -16.89 -0.42 -26.20
CA THR A 660 -17.16 -0.09 -27.62
C THR A 660 -16.18 0.94 -28.16
N ASP A 661 -15.75 1.85 -27.31
CA ASP A 661 -14.97 3.01 -27.67
C ASP A 661 -13.49 2.69 -27.44
N GLY A 662 -12.68 2.93 -28.47
CA GLY A 662 -11.27 2.54 -28.50
C GLY A 662 -10.54 3.32 -29.59
N ILE A 663 -9.24 3.46 -29.43
CA ILE A 663 -8.39 4.29 -30.30
C ILE A 663 -8.18 3.53 -31.61
N VAL A 664 -8.64 4.08 -32.73
CA VAL A 664 -8.36 3.52 -34.05
C VAL A 664 -6.91 3.80 -34.44
N THR A 665 -6.18 2.78 -34.85
CA THR A 665 -4.78 2.87 -35.33
C THR A 665 -4.67 2.32 -36.76
N PRO A 666 -3.57 2.56 -37.48
CA PRO A 666 -3.35 1.98 -38.81
C PRO A 666 -3.43 0.44 -38.85
N GLU A 667 -3.16 -0.22 -37.72
CA GLU A 667 -3.16 -1.67 -37.55
C GLU A 667 -4.51 -2.25 -37.06
N GLY A 668 -5.46 -1.39 -36.65
CA GLY A 668 -6.77 -1.81 -36.15
C GLY A 668 -7.32 -0.89 -35.05
N LYS A 669 -7.55 -1.43 -33.85
CA LYS A 669 -8.16 -0.70 -32.72
C LYS A 669 -7.58 -1.11 -31.37
N GLU A 670 -7.22 -0.13 -30.55
CA GLU A 670 -6.72 -0.32 -29.18
C GLU A 670 -7.78 0.00 -28.13
N PHE A 671 -7.90 -0.86 -27.10
CA PHE A 671 -8.75 -0.63 -25.93
C PHE A 671 -7.89 -0.61 -24.67
N ILE A 672 -7.90 0.51 -23.94
CA ILE A 672 -7.09 0.72 -22.75
C ILE A 672 -7.99 0.66 -21.51
N PHE A 673 -7.63 -0.18 -20.54
CA PHE A 673 -8.31 -0.26 -19.25
C PHE A 673 -7.32 -0.50 -18.10
N ARG A 674 -7.80 -0.43 -16.86
CA ARG A 674 -7.00 -0.70 -15.65
C ARG A 674 -7.62 -1.88 -14.89
N GLY A 675 -7.05 -3.07 -15.06
CA GLY A 675 -7.59 -4.34 -14.56
C GLY A 675 -6.94 -4.81 -13.27
N PHE A 676 -7.66 -5.57 -12.45
CA PHE A 676 -7.11 -6.28 -11.29
C PHE A 676 -6.19 -7.42 -11.71
N HIS A 677 -5.11 -7.67 -10.96
CA HIS A 677 -4.18 -8.77 -11.24
C HIS A 677 -4.90 -10.13 -11.19
N GLY A 678 -4.65 -11.00 -12.17
CA GLY A 678 -5.36 -12.28 -12.30
C GLY A 678 -5.44 -12.81 -13.74
N ASN A 679 -6.18 -13.90 -13.93
CA ASN A 679 -6.46 -14.49 -15.24
C ASN A 679 -7.65 -13.77 -15.90
N TYR A 680 -7.60 -13.65 -17.22
CA TYR A 680 -8.59 -12.96 -18.04
C TYR A 680 -9.01 -13.78 -19.27
N GLU A 681 -10.25 -13.58 -19.67
CA GLU A 681 -10.75 -13.84 -21.02
C GLU A 681 -11.17 -12.51 -21.66
N VAL A 682 -10.82 -12.32 -22.94
CA VAL A 682 -11.25 -11.20 -23.78
C VAL A 682 -11.97 -11.75 -25.00
N LYS A 683 -13.21 -11.34 -25.22
CA LYS A 683 -13.99 -11.62 -26.43
C LYS A 683 -14.01 -10.37 -27.30
N VAL A 684 -13.36 -10.43 -28.46
CA VAL A 684 -13.47 -9.40 -29.49
C VAL A 684 -14.77 -9.63 -30.25
N LYS A 685 -15.54 -8.56 -30.41
CA LYS A 685 -16.78 -8.55 -31.19
C LYS A 685 -16.62 -7.65 -32.40
N SER A 686 -17.19 -8.06 -33.54
CA SER A 686 -17.46 -7.21 -34.69
C SER A 686 -18.96 -7.14 -34.89
N HIS A 687 -19.53 -5.94 -34.90
CA HIS A 687 -20.97 -5.70 -35.08
C HIS A 687 -21.83 -6.54 -34.10
N GLY A 688 -21.33 -6.70 -32.87
CA GLY A 688 -21.96 -7.48 -31.80
C GLY A 688 -21.72 -8.99 -31.82
N GLN A 689 -21.19 -9.56 -32.90
CA GLN A 689 -20.85 -10.99 -32.99
C GLN A 689 -19.43 -11.26 -32.46
N VAL A 690 -19.25 -12.29 -31.64
CA VAL A 690 -17.91 -12.69 -31.15
C VAL A 690 -17.11 -13.30 -32.31
N VAL A 691 -15.96 -12.70 -32.60
CA VAL A 691 -15.09 -13.06 -33.74
C VAL A 691 -13.71 -13.57 -33.33
N ALA A 692 -13.26 -13.26 -32.10
CA ALA A 692 -12.07 -13.86 -31.51
C ALA A 692 -12.21 -13.93 -29.98
N THR A 693 -11.53 -14.89 -29.37
CA THR A 693 -11.39 -15.00 -27.91
C THR A 693 -9.92 -15.19 -27.56
N LYS A 694 -9.41 -14.43 -26.57
CA LYS A 694 -8.03 -14.50 -26.09
C LYS A 694 -8.02 -14.59 -24.56
N THR A 695 -7.24 -15.52 -24.02
CA THR A 695 -6.91 -15.55 -22.59
C THR A 695 -5.53 -14.98 -22.33
N PHE A 696 -5.35 -14.36 -21.16
CA PHE A 696 -4.06 -13.88 -20.68
C PHE A 696 -4.03 -13.80 -19.14
N TYR A 697 -2.83 -13.67 -18.57
CA TYR A 697 -2.62 -13.43 -17.15
C TYR A 697 -2.03 -12.03 -16.94
N LEU A 698 -2.69 -11.21 -16.12
CA LEU A 698 -2.21 -9.90 -15.70
C LEU A 698 -1.42 -10.07 -14.39
N SER A 699 -0.10 -10.20 -14.51
CA SER A 699 0.79 -10.23 -13.36
C SER A 699 0.94 -8.84 -12.71
N PRO A 700 1.26 -8.76 -11.41
CA PRO A 700 1.80 -7.54 -10.81
C PRO A 700 3.02 -7.03 -11.58
N GLY A 701 3.16 -5.71 -11.68
CA GLY A 701 4.35 -5.09 -12.29
C GLY A 701 4.14 -3.63 -12.71
N ALA A 702 5.22 -2.99 -13.17
CA ALA A 702 5.22 -1.59 -13.57
C ALA A 702 4.89 -1.38 -15.06
N GLY A 703 4.17 -0.29 -15.38
CA GLY A 703 3.79 0.10 -16.74
C GLY A 703 2.46 -0.49 -17.20
N ALA A 704 2.18 -0.47 -18.50
CA ALA A 704 1.03 -1.18 -19.10
C ALA A 704 1.41 -2.60 -19.53
N LEU A 705 0.44 -3.52 -19.64
CA LEU A 705 0.57 -4.79 -20.35
C LEU A 705 -0.11 -4.68 -21.71
N THR A 706 0.58 -5.03 -22.80
CA THR A 706 -0.03 -5.12 -24.12
C THR A 706 -0.47 -6.55 -24.40
N VAL A 707 -1.69 -6.72 -24.93
CA VAL A 707 -2.24 -8.02 -25.35
C VAL A 707 -2.73 -7.89 -26.78
N ASP A 708 -1.98 -8.47 -27.72
CA ASP A 708 -2.37 -8.51 -29.13
C ASP A 708 -3.41 -9.62 -29.40
N VAL A 709 -4.45 -9.26 -30.15
CA VAL A 709 -5.51 -10.15 -30.63
C VAL A 709 -5.69 -9.96 -32.13
N THR A 710 -5.19 -10.91 -32.92
CA THR A 710 -5.39 -10.94 -34.36
C THR A 710 -6.76 -11.52 -34.68
N MET A 711 -7.57 -10.81 -35.48
CA MET A 711 -8.84 -11.36 -35.97
C MET A 711 -8.60 -12.41 -37.08
N PRO A 712 -9.50 -13.40 -37.26
CA PRO A 712 -9.47 -14.26 -38.44
C PRO A 712 -9.61 -13.44 -39.73
N ASN A 713 -8.78 -13.70 -40.73
CA ASN A 713 -8.68 -12.88 -41.96
C ASN A 713 -9.91 -12.92 -42.90
N ASP A 714 -10.97 -13.65 -42.56
CA ASP A 714 -12.02 -14.06 -43.51
C ASP A 714 -13.39 -13.39 -43.29
N ILE A 715 -13.50 -12.38 -42.42
CA ILE A 715 -14.78 -11.66 -42.20
C ILE A 715 -14.86 -10.44 -43.13
N ILE A 716 -14.97 -10.73 -44.43
CA ILE A 716 -15.49 -9.79 -45.43
C ILE A 716 -17.02 -9.80 -45.29
N VAL A 717 -17.57 -8.88 -44.50
CA VAL A 717 -19.01 -8.55 -44.58
C VAL A 717 -19.16 -7.44 -45.64
N GLY A 718 -19.89 -7.75 -46.71
CA GLY A 718 -20.28 -6.79 -47.76
C GLY A 718 -21.72 -6.34 -47.62
#